data_AF-A0A1W0A252-F1
#
_entry.id   AF-A0A1W0A252-F1
#
_cell.length_a   1.000
_cell.length_b   1.000
_cell.length_c   1.000
_cell.angle_alpha   90.00
_cell.angle_beta   90.00
_cell.angle_gamma   90.00
#
_symmetry.space_group_name_H-M   'P 1'
#
loop_
_entity.id
_entity.type
_entity.pdbx_description
1 polymer ?
#
loop_
_entity_poly.entity_id
_entity_poly.type
_entity_poly.pdbx_seq_one_letter_code
_entity_poly.pdbx_strand_id
1 'polypeptide(L)'
;MLRASLVRRSVLPTRSLLVPLHSRALFTGPEDWNRRATWKDKAKASAVVVAGVGVFAVASSVALGAVITGMIGLGAYGLYRNFRPDPTMKQWNNKMNNALFQSIPRSRMRGINPLTTGMPLVLQGLMTGLFSLFGGAMKQSWNRLSSIQSTINEQMQNSPSIVRVLGSNAQVSTAEQVMEQTVNGVGIVQAVFPVIGIPSAHVRVKVAIDANEKLTYQQLLYVNPRTGENIDLLYSSSKQKIILIQIANPSSFFKMEQSPLIRSRNSIRTMPTKLEKAAITIGLFAALSIASVAFSLRNAHQAPLLKKSQDFTGDLRQRCIESYYKQTLDHFGAISATYDQRYFVCSEFWTKPSGPIFFYVGNEADVELYLNHTGLMWENAQEYGALLVFAEHRYFGKSVPFGKDAVHHLQYLSSEQALADYAVLISYLKESLDASKSAVIGFGGSYGGMLASWFRIKYPHIIDGVIAGSAPVLSFLGEDPPTNVSAFSQIVTFDASPGAGSVPNCASNVRRAWDVIFNASTSSSGRAMLQETLGLCDAVSTEAASRALADWAKGAFDYLAMGNYPYPSSYIMNGMSVLPAYPVRAACLPFEPTFPETPEGDQALLRAMRNGVGVYYNSTKDIPCYSMNQPSNESQIDGEFWDYLFCSELYQPQDQGNGLDMFWTVLHNVTADAERCMRVWNVTLRPYWATTVYGGRKALHASSNIVFSNGNFDPWSGMGVLQDLNPSVVAVPVVGGAHHLDLMFSHELDTPEVLHARAVEKKHIWKWIRQAQRA
;
A
#
# COMPACT_ATOMS: atom_id res chain seq x y z
N MET A 1 52.48 -13.43 24.10
CA MET A 1 53.71 -13.77 24.87
C MET A 1 53.48 -13.46 26.34
N LEU A 2 53.95 -14.35 27.24
CA LEU A 2 54.03 -14.27 28.73
C LEU A 2 52.69 -14.39 29.50
N ARG A 3 52.35 -15.61 29.99
CA ARG A 3 52.59 -16.21 31.34
C ARG A 3 51.56 -15.75 32.39
N ALA A 4 50.56 -16.59 32.73
CA ALA A 4 50.56 -17.66 33.76
C ALA A 4 50.23 -17.13 35.18
N SER A 5 49.18 -17.63 35.86
CA SER A 5 49.26 -18.77 36.79
C SER A 5 47.85 -19.08 37.38
N LEU A 6 47.37 -20.34 37.30
CA LEU A 6 47.25 -21.36 38.38
C LEU A 6 46.19 -21.01 39.45
N VAL A 7 45.22 -21.86 39.84
CA VAL A 7 45.32 -23.14 40.58
C VAL A 7 43.90 -23.77 40.56
N ARG A 8 43.65 -24.97 39.97
CA ARG A 8 43.74 -26.36 40.53
C ARG A 8 42.47 -26.83 41.27
N ARG A 9 41.79 -27.86 40.74
CA ARG A 9 41.64 -29.21 41.36
C ARG A 9 40.73 -30.15 40.56
N SER A 10 41.29 -31.34 40.34
CA SER A 10 40.78 -32.59 39.81
C SER A 10 39.81 -33.32 40.75
N VAL A 11 38.80 -34.04 40.23
CA VAL A 11 38.38 -35.43 40.60
C VAL A 11 37.47 -36.01 39.49
N LEU A 12 37.74 -37.27 39.10
CA LEU A 12 36.92 -38.27 38.38
C LEU A 12 36.80 -39.49 39.35
N PRO A 13 36.04 -40.61 39.14
CA PRO A 13 34.94 -40.96 38.21
C PRO A 13 33.83 -41.93 38.78
N THR A 14 32.91 -42.39 37.89
CA THR A 14 32.08 -43.66 37.92
C THR A 14 30.92 -43.78 38.92
N ARG A 15 29.76 -44.46 38.69
CA ARG A 15 29.32 -45.54 37.78
C ARG A 15 27.78 -45.71 37.90
N SER A 16 27.08 -46.17 36.84
CA SER A 16 25.91 -47.11 36.81
C SER A 16 25.25 -47.07 35.41
N LEU A 17 25.53 -48.04 34.54
CA LEU A 17 24.76 -49.27 34.23
C LEU A 17 23.67 -49.08 33.14
N LEU A 18 24.04 -49.44 31.91
CA LEU A 18 23.20 -49.77 30.74
C LEU A 18 22.82 -51.28 30.81
N VAL A 19 21.73 -51.78 30.20
CA VAL A 19 21.60 -52.34 28.82
C VAL A 19 20.36 -53.30 28.88
N PRO A 20 19.64 -53.74 27.82
CA PRO A 20 19.28 -53.16 26.51
C PRO A 20 17.75 -53.24 26.20
N LEU A 21 17.31 -52.51 25.17
CA LEU A 21 16.31 -53.03 24.23
C LEU A 21 16.76 -52.63 22.81
N HIS A 22 17.00 -53.63 21.97
CA HIS A 22 17.40 -53.48 20.59
C HIS A 22 16.31 -52.76 19.79
N SER A 23 16.58 -51.53 19.35
CA SER A 23 15.96 -50.98 18.15
C SER A 23 17.03 -50.88 17.07
N ARG A 24 16.89 -51.70 16.01
CA ARG A 24 17.66 -51.54 14.78
C ARG A 24 17.31 -50.16 14.21
N ALA A 25 18.27 -49.25 14.28
CA ALA A 25 18.26 -48.03 13.49
C ALA A 25 18.26 -48.40 11.99
N LEU A 26 17.32 -47.84 11.25
CA LEU A 26 17.44 -47.66 9.81
C LEU A 26 17.12 -46.20 9.52
N PHE A 27 18.18 -45.48 9.10
CA PHE A 27 18.24 -44.16 8.46
C PHE A 27 18.24 -42.91 9.35
N THR A 28 19.46 -42.46 9.67
CA THR A 28 19.80 -41.16 10.25
C THR A 28 20.66 -40.38 9.26
N GLY A 29 20.05 -39.54 8.40
CA GLY A 29 20.78 -38.65 7.50
C GLY A 29 19.93 -38.03 6.38
N PRO A 30 20.17 -36.76 5.98
CA PRO A 30 19.49 -36.11 4.86
C PRO A 30 19.77 -36.71 3.47
N GLU A 31 20.66 -37.70 3.34
CA GLU A 31 21.02 -38.32 2.06
C GLU A 31 20.28 -39.64 1.73
N ASP A 32 19.36 -40.11 2.59
CA ASP A 32 18.57 -41.33 2.30
C ASP A 32 17.28 -41.10 1.47
N TRP A 33 17.01 -39.87 1.03
CA TRP A 33 15.80 -39.56 0.25
C TRP A 33 15.82 -40.15 -1.19
N ASN A 34 16.97 -40.68 -1.63
CA ASN A 34 17.20 -41.12 -3.00
C ASN A 34 17.30 -42.64 -3.22
N ARG A 35 16.70 -43.48 -2.36
CA ARG A 35 16.55 -44.92 -2.67
C ARG A 35 15.11 -45.43 -2.54
N ARG A 36 14.49 -45.65 -3.71
CA ARG A 36 13.29 -46.48 -4.01
C ARG A 36 12.28 -46.69 -2.87
N ALA A 37 11.66 -45.62 -2.38
CA ALA A 37 10.42 -45.71 -1.59
C ALA A 37 9.20 -45.44 -2.50
N THR A 38 8.18 -46.30 -2.44
CA THR A 38 6.98 -46.11 -3.26
C THR A 38 6.11 -44.98 -2.71
N TRP A 39 5.24 -44.40 -3.54
CA TRP A 39 4.36 -43.29 -3.12
C TRP A 39 3.47 -43.65 -1.91
N LYS A 40 3.11 -44.93 -1.75
CA LYS A 40 2.33 -45.43 -0.60
C LYS A 40 3.12 -45.40 0.72
N ASP A 41 4.43 -45.56 0.67
CA ASP A 41 5.29 -45.52 1.87
C ASP A 41 5.47 -44.08 2.36
N LYS A 42 5.53 -43.12 1.43
CA LYS A 42 5.56 -41.68 1.75
C LYS A 42 4.23 -41.21 2.35
N ALA A 43 3.09 -41.70 1.83
CA ALA A 43 1.76 -41.36 2.37
C ALA A 43 1.52 -41.92 3.79
N LYS A 44 2.04 -43.12 4.10
CA LYS A 44 1.94 -43.70 5.45
C LYS A 44 2.79 -42.95 6.47
N ALA A 45 3.99 -42.51 6.10
CA ALA A 45 4.83 -41.69 6.98
C ALA A 45 4.18 -40.34 7.34
N SER A 46 3.52 -39.71 6.36
CA SER A 46 2.75 -38.47 6.58
C SER A 46 1.51 -38.69 7.47
N ALA A 47 0.84 -39.83 7.36
CA ALA A 47 -0.34 -40.15 8.17
C ALA A 47 0.00 -40.45 9.65
N VAL A 48 1.19 -41.01 9.93
CA VAL A 48 1.63 -41.32 11.31
C VAL A 48 2.07 -40.07 12.07
N VAL A 49 2.66 -39.09 11.38
CA VAL A 49 3.03 -37.79 12.00
C VAL A 49 1.78 -36.98 12.40
N VAL A 50 0.66 -37.17 11.70
CA VAL A 50 -0.61 -36.48 11.99
C VAL A 50 -1.39 -37.13 13.15
N ALA A 51 -1.13 -38.40 13.48
CA ALA A 51 -1.82 -39.10 14.56
C ALA A 51 -1.16 -38.92 15.96
N GLY A 52 0.04 -38.33 16.03
CA GLY A 52 0.84 -38.25 17.25
C GLY A 52 0.79 -36.94 18.04
N VAL A 53 0.09 -35.90 17.57
CA VAL A 53 -0.02 -34.61 18.26
C VAL A 53 -1.48 -34.26 18.51
N GLY A 54 -2.08 -35.01 19.43
CA GLY A 54 -3.30 -34.60 20.12
C GLY A 54 -2.93 -33.88 21.41
N VAL A 55 -3.62 -32.77 21.68
CA VAL A 55 -3.57 -31.91 22.89
C VAL A 55 -2.50 -30.81 22.87
N PHE A 56 -2.85 -29.64 22.32
CA PHE A 56 -2.86 -28.36 23.03
C PHE A 56 -3.58 -27.30 22.18
N ALA A 57 -4.42 -26.48 22.82
CA ALA A 57 -5.28 -25.50 22.20
C ALA A 57 -4.55 -24.19 21.84
N VAL A 58 -5.18 -23.44 20.92
CA VAL A 58 -4.94 -22.04 20.49
C VAL A 58 -4.05 -21.88 19.24
N ALA A 59 -4.58 -21.10 18.29
CA ALA A 59 -4.04 -20.66 16.99
C ALA A 59 -4.23 -21.63 15.81
N SER A 60 -5.10 -21.26 14.86
CA SER A 60 -4.89 -21.43 13.40
C SER A 60 -6.13 -21.01 12.58
N SER A 61 -6.17 -19.74 12.15
CA SER A 61 -7.04 -19.27 11.04
C SER A 61 -6.27 -19.18 9.71
N VAL A 62 -5.12 -19.84 9.60
CA VAL A 62 -4.24 -19.79 8.40
C VAL A 62 -4.24 -21.13 7.64
N ALA A 63 -4.64 -22.23 8.29
CA ALA A 63 -4.55 -23.57 7.71
C ALA A 63 -5.60 -23.87 6.61
N LEU A 64 -6.76 -23.20 6.61
CA LEU A 64 -7.79 -23.45 5.58
C LEU A 64 -7.50 -22.72 4.26
N GLY A 65 -6.89 -21.54 4.31
CA GLY A 65 -6.48 -20.77 3.13
C GLY A 65 -5.36 -21.45 2.34
N ALA A 66 -4.41 -22.08 3.03
CA ALA A 66 -3.31 -22.80 2.40
C ALA A 66 -3.75 -24.04 1.59
N VAL A 67 -4.85 -24.70 2.00
CA VAL A 67 -5.35 -25.91 1.32
C VAL A 67 -6.07 -25.58 0.01
N ILE A 68 -6.77 -24.43 -0.06
CA ILE A 68 -7.47 -23.98 -1.27
C ILE A 68 -6.45 -23.50 -2.32
N THR A 69 -5.44 -22.74 -1.91
CA THR A 69 -4.38 -22.26 -2.82
C THR A 69 -3.48 -23.41 -3.31
N GLY A 70 -3.22 -24.42 -2.47
CA GLY A 70 -2.43 -25.60 -2.84
C GLY A 70 -3.09 -26.49 -3.90
N MET A 71 -4.42 -26.62 -3.89
CA MET A 71 -5.13 -27.44 -4.88
C MET A 71 -5.30 -26.76 -6.24
N ILE A 72 -5.42 -25.42 -6.27
CA ILE A 72 -5.40 -24.64 -7.52
C ILE A 72 -4.02 -24.71 -8.17
N GLY A 73 -2.94 -24.69 -7.37
CA GLY A 73 -1.57 -24.86 -7.85
C GLY A 73 -1.28 -26.24 -8.45
N LEU A 74 -1.80 -27.32 -7.86
CA LEU A 74 -1.61 -28.69 -8.39
C LEU A 74 -2.42 -28.96 -9.67
N GLY A 75 -3.62 -28.37 -9.80
CA GLY A 75 -4.42 -28.44 -11.03
C GLY A 75 -3.74 -27.70 -12.20
N ALA A 76 -3.17 -26.53 -11.93
CA ALA A 76 -2.40 -25.77 -12.92
C ALA A 76 -1.08 -26.48 -13.30
N TYR A 77 -0.41 -27.13 -12.34
CA TYR A 77 0.81 -27.90 -12.60
C TYR A 77 0.56 -29.17 -13.44
N GLY A 78 -0.59 -29.83 -13.26
CA GLY A 78 -1.01 -30.97 -14.08
C GLY A 78 -1.33 -30.60 -15.53
N LEU A 79 -1.91 -29.41 -15.75
CA LEU A 79 -2.16 -28.85 -17.08
C LEU A 79 -0.89 -28.34 -17.76
N TYR A 80 0.04 -27.76 -16.99
CA TYR A 80 1.33 -27.27 -17.47
C TYR A 80 2.26 -28.40 -17.96
N ARG A 81 2.18 -29.59 -17.36
CA ARG A 81 3.04 -30.74 -17.73
C ARG A 81 2.66 -31.38 -19.08
N ASN A 82 1.46 -31.11 -19.61
CA ASN A 82 0.99 -31.60 -20.91
C ASN A 82 1.42 -30.73 -22.11
N PHE A 83 2.15 -29.63 -21.88
CA PHE A 83 2.53 -28.65 -22.91
C PHE A 83 4.05 -28.46 -23.07
N ARG A 84 4.86 -29.53 -22.92
CA ARG A 84 6.25 -29.51 -23.40
C ARG A 84 6.42 -30.32 -24.69
N PRO A 85 7.15 -29.80 -25.69
CA PRO A 85 7.37 -30.47 -26.96
C PRO A 85 8.48 -31.53 -26.83
N ASP A 86 8.16 -32.79 -27.11
CA ASP A 86 9.13 -33.87 -27.35
C ASP A 86 9.05 -34.26 -28.84
N PRO A 87 10.16 -34.26 -29.60
CA PRO A 87 10.16 -34.54 -31.03
C PRO A 87 10.16 -36.04 -31.33
N THR A 88 9.29 -36.83 -30.69
CA THR A 88 8.96 -38.20 -31.15
C THR A 88 7.54 -38.54 -30.72
N MET A 89 6.53 -38.37 -31.59
CA MET A 89 5.25 -39.10 -31.58
C MET A 89 4.26 -38.55 -32.63
N LYS A 90 4.53 -38.83 -33.91
CA LYS A 90 3.60 -38.54 -35.02
C LYS A 90 2.55 -39.65 -35.24
N GLN A 91 2.33 -40.53 -34.26
CA GLN A 91 1.49 -41.73 -34.43
C GLN A 91 0.45 -41.97 -33.32
N TRP A 92 0.22 -41.00 -32.44
CA TRP A 92 -0.75 -41.13 -31.34
C TRP A 92 -2.02 -40.28 -31.52
N ASN A 93 -2.02 -39.33 -32.44
CA ASN A 93 -3.11 -38.34 -32.58
C ASN A 93 -4.39 -38.86 -33.26
N ASN A 94 -4.39 -40.11 -33.76
CA ASN A 94 -5.56 -40.69 -34.44
C ASN A 94 -6.33 -41.71 -33.59
N LYS A 95 -5.93 -41.96 -32.34
CA LYS A 95 -6.60 -42.96 -31.49
C LYS A 95 -7.33 -42.40 -30.26
N MET A 96 -7.14 -41.12 -29.91
CA MET A 96 -7.76 -40.52 -28.71
C MET A 96 -9.01 -39.67 -28.99
N ASN A 97 -9.23 -39.24 -30.25
CA ASN A 97 -10.43 -38.48 -30.62
C ASN A 97 -11.73 -39.32 -30.66
N ASN A 98 -11.64 -40.66 -30.68
CA ASN A 98 -12.82 -41.54 -30.71
C ASN A 98 -13.17 -42.19 -29.35
N ALA A 99 -12.41 -41.94 -28.27
CA ALA A 99 -12.65 -42.57 -26.97
C ALA A 99 -13.25 -41.62 -25.90
N LEU A 100 -13.30 -40.31 -26.15
CA LEU A 100 -13.79 -39.32 -25.16
C LEU A 100 -15.25 -38.90 -25.36
N PHE A 101 -15.95 -39.38 -26.38
CA PHE A 101 -17.33 -38.95 -26.70
C PHE A 101 -18.36 -40.08 -26.84
N GLN A 102 -18.08 -41.30 -26.41
CA GLN A 102 -19.07 -42.38 -26.39
C GLN A 102 -19.09 -43.12 -25.05
N SER A 103 -19.71 -42.53 -24.02
CA SER A 103 -20.49 -43.25 -22.99
C SER A 103 -21.01 -42.31 -21.87
N ILE A 104 -22.02 -41.48 -22.13
CA ILE A 104 -23.01 -41.09 -21.11
C ILE A 104 -24.40 -41.02 -21.79
N PRO A 105 -25.44 -41.71 -21.26
CA PRO A 105 -26.76 -41.79 -21.88
C PRO A 105 -27.56 -40.48 -21.82
N ARG A 106 -28.28 -40.17 -22.91
CA ARG A 106 -29.13 -38.98 -23.15
C ARG A 106 -30.44 -38.91 -22.34
N SER A 107 -30.50 -39.43 -21.12
CA SER A 107 -31.75 -39.44 -20.33
C SER A 107 -31.57 -38.97 -18.88
N ARG A 108 -31.02 -37.76 -18.69
CA ARG A 108 -31.25 -36.95 -17.48
C ARG A 108 -30.84 -35.49 -17.69
N MET A 109 -31.51 -34.80 -18.62
CA MET A 109 -31.55 -33.33 -18.62
C MET A 109 -33.00 -32.87 -18.50
N ARG A 110 -33.51 -32.87 -17.26
CA ARG A 110 -34.61 -32.02 -16.82
C ARG A 110 -34.37 -31.67 -15.35
N GLY A 111 -34.13 -30.39 -15.11
CA GLY A 111 -33.77 -29.83 -13.81
C GLY A 111 -32.80 -28.68 -13.98
N ILE A 112 -33.25 -27.58 -14.62
CA ILE A 112 -32.49 -26.32 -14.65
C ILE A 112 -32.43 -25.82 -13.21
N ASN A 113 -31.23 -25.74 -12.64
CA ASN A 113 -30.99 -25.27 -11.28
C ASN A 113 -31.00 -23.73 -11.30
N PRO A 114 -31.80 -23.02 -10.48
CA PRO A 114 -31.91 -21.57 -10.55
C PRO A 114 -30.62 -20.81 -10.14
N LEU A 115 -29.62 -21.53 -9.63
CA LEU A 115 -28.39 -21.02 -9.01
C LEU A 115 -27.25 -20.66 -9.98
N THR A 116 -27.40 -20.85 -11.29
CA THR A 116 -26.35 -20.51 -12.27
C THR A 116 -26.84 -19.65 -13.43
N THR A 117 -28.09 -19.16 -13.34
CA THR A 117 -28.73 -18.36 -14.38
C THR A 117 -28.03 -17.00 -14.49
N GLY A 118 -27.33 -16.76 -15.61
CA GLY A 118 -26.60 -15.50 -15.90
C GLY A 118 -25.08 -15.58 -15.91
N MET A 119 -24.47 -16.74 -15.57
CA MET A 119 -23.00 -16.89 -15.59
C MET A 119 -22.45 -17.44 -16.92
N PRO A 120 -21.25 -17.02 -17.35
CA PRO A 120 -20.55 -17.63 -18.49
C PRO A 120 -20.29 -19.13 -18.26
N LEU A 121 -20.47 -19.95 -19.29
CA LEU A 121 -20.37 -21.43 -19.24
C LEU A 121 -19.07 -21.97 -18.62
N VAL A 122 -17.97 -21.25 -18.78
CA VAL A 122 -16.65 -21.61 -18.22
C VAL A 122 -16.67 -21.54 -16.68
N LEU A 123 -17.35 -20.55 -16.10
CA LEU A 123 -17.50 -20.41 -14.65
C LEU A 123 -18.45 -21.47 -14.08
N GLN A 124 -19.50 -21.83 -14.82
CA GLN A 124 -20.42 -22.90 -14.41
C GLN A 124 -19.70 -24.26 -14.31
N GLY A 125 -18.82 -24.57 -15.27
CA GLY A 125 -18.01 -25.79 -15.25
C GLY A 125 -17.01 -25.85 -14.09
N LEU A 126 -16.37 -24.72 -13.79
CA LEU A 126 -15.38 -24.59 -12.71
C LEU A 126 -16.05 -24.71 -11.32
N MET A 127 -17.25 -24.15 -11.16
CA MET A 127 -18.04 -24.26 -9.93
C MET A 127 -18.59 -25.67 -9.71
N THR A 128 -19.02 -26.36 -10.78
CA THR A 128 -19.49 -27.75 -10.69
C THR A 128 -18.35 -28.68 -10.26
N GLY A 129 -17.11 -28.40 -10.71
CA GLY A 129 -15.89 -29.08 -10.27
C GLY A 129 -15.58 -28.85 -8.77
N LEU A 130 -15.65 -27.60 -8.30
CA LEU A 130 -15.42 -27.24 -6.90
C LEU A 130 -16.41 -27.92 -5.93
N PHE A 131 -17.70 -27.99 -6.28
CA PHE A 131 -18.72 -28.67 -5.46
C PHE A 131 -18.55 -30.21 -5.41
N SER A 132 -17.86 -30.79 -6.39
CA SER A 132 -17.56 -32.24 -6.42
C SER A 132 -16.31 -32.60 -5.60
N LEU A 133 -15.39 -31.65 -5.41
CA LEU A 133 -14.11 -31.84 -4.73
C LEU A 133 -14.13 -31.43 -3.25
N PHE A 134 -14.92 -30.41 -2.89
CA PHE A 134 -15.07 -29.91 -1.52
C PHE A 134 -16.52 -30.12 -1.05
N GLY A 135 -16.80 -31.30 -0.48
CA GLY A 135 -18.14 -31.70 -0.07
C GLY A 135 -18.82 -30.79 0.97
N GLY A 136 -20.13 -31.03 1.16
CA GLY A 136 -20.98 -30.62 2.31
C GLY A 136 -20.90 -29.17 2.79
N ALA A 137 -19.83 -28.83 3.52
CA ALA A 137 -19.66 -27.60 4.29
C ALA A 137 -19.55 -26.34 3.40
N MET A 138 -18.83 -26.40 2.28
CA MET A 138 -18.72 -25.25 1.37
C MET A 138 -20.05 -24.95 0.66
N LYS A 139 -20.79 -26.02 0.30
CA LYS A 139 -22.13 -25.91 -0.25
C LYS A 139 -23.12 -25.30 0.76
N GLN A 140 -23.01 -25.68 2.03
CA GLN A 140 -23.83 -25.12 3.10
C GLN A 140 -23.54 -23.63 3.36
N SER A 141 -22.27 -23.23 3.40
CA SER A 141 -21.88 -21.81 3.55
C SER A 141 -22.40 -20.95 2.40
N TRP A 142 -22.28 -21.42 1.15
CA TRP A 142 -22.83 -20.74 -0.02
C TRP A 142 -24.36 -20.63 -0.01
N ASN A 143 -25.06 -21.69 0.38
CA ASN A 143 -26.51 -21.66 0.53
C ASN A 143 -26.94 -20.64 1.60
N ARG A 144 -26.19 -20.52 2.71
CA ARG A 144 -26.45 -19.51 3.76
C ARG A 144 -26.26 -18.10 3.23
N LEU A 145 -25.17 -17.81 2.51
CA LEU A 145 -24.94 -16.49 1.93
C LEU A 145 -26.02 -16.11 0.90
N SER A 146 -26.44 -17.06 0.07
CA SER A 146 -27.54 -16.86 -0.88
C SER A 146 -28.87 -16.59 -0.16
N SER A 147 -29.17 -17.33 0.91
CA SER A 147 -30.34 -17.07 1.75
C SER A 147 -30.29 -15.69 2.42
N ILE A 148 -29.10 -15.27 2.89
CA ILE A 148 -28.90 -13.94 3.50
C ILE A 148 -29.13 -12.84 2.47
N GLN A 149 -28.58 -12.98 1.26
CA GLN A 149 -28.77 -12.04 0.16
C GLN A 149 -30.25 -11.91 -0.22
N SER A 150 -30.98 -13.03 -0.30
CA SER A 150 -32.41 -13.03 -0.58
C SER A 150 -33.19 -12.25 0.47
N THR A 151 -32.91 -12.46 1.76
CA THR A 151 -33.55 -11.72 2.86
C THR A 151 -33.21 -10.24 2.81
N ILE A 152 -31.97 -9.86 2.48
CA ILE A 152 -31.59 -8.45 2.31
C ILE A 152 -32.43 -7.81 1.21
N ASN A 153 -32.53 -8.44 0.05
CA ASN A 153 -33.30 -7.93 -1.08
C ASN A 153 -34.79 -7.75 -0.70
N GLU A 154 -35.38 -8.74 -0.03
CA GLU A 154 -36.77 -8.67 0.44
C GLU A 154 -36.97 -7.51 1.44
N GLN A 155 -36.08 -7.34 2.42
CA GLN A 155 -36.21 -6.25 3.40
C GLN A 155 -35.98 -4.87 2.78
N MET A 156 -35.08 -4.76 1.80
CA MET A 156 -34.88 -3.52 1.06
C MET A 156 -36.12 -3.14 0.23
N GLN A 157 -36.76 -4.13 -0.41
CA GLN A 157 -38.00 -3.93 -1.19
C GLN A 157 -39.20 -3.62 -0.30
N ASN A 158 -39.18 -4.02 0.97
CA ASN A 158 -40.22 -3.70 1.96
C ASN A 158 -39.96 -2.39 2.72
N SER A 159 -38.85 -1.70 2.47
CA SER A 159 -38.51 -0.42 3.12
C SER A 159 -38.95 0.77 2.26
N PRO A 160 -39.96 1.56 2.69
CA PRO A 160 -40.46 2.69 1.88
C PRO A 160 -39.39 3.73 1.56
N SER A 161 -38.45 3.97 2.48
CA SER A 161 -37.34 4.91 2.31
C SER A 161 -36.37 4.46 1.21
N ILE A 162 -36.10 3.16 1.14
CA ILE A 162 -35.20 2.59 0.12
C ILE A 162 -35.91 2.50 -1.24
N VAL A 163 -37.16 2.02 -1.27
CA VAL A 163 -37.96 1.93 -2.50
C VAL A 163 -38.19 3.30 -3.14
N ARG A 164 -38.33 4.36 -2.35
CA ARG A 164 -38.44 5.73 -2.87
C ARG A 164 -37.20 6.16 -3.68
N VAL A 165 -36.02 5.67 -3.32
CA VAL A 165 -34.75 6.06 -3.94
C VAL A 165 -34.34 5.10 -5.06
N LEU A 166 -34.53 3.79 -4.86
CA LEU A 166 -34.07 2.73 -5.77
C LEU A 166 -35.17 2.13 -6.67
N GLY A 167 -36.43 2.49 -6.42
CA GLY A 167 -37.59 1.81 -7.01
C GLY A 167 -37.86 0.44 -6.40
N SER A 168 -38.91 -0.24 -6.88
CA SER A 168 -39.32 -1.57 -6.40
C SER A 168 -38.32 -2.69 -6.70
N ASN A 169 -37.26 -2.40 -7.47
CA ASN A 169 -36.25 -3.36 -7.89
C ASN A 169 -34.94 -3.24 -7.09
N ALA A 170 -34.98 -2.64 -5.90
CA ALA A 170 -33.82 -2.51 -5.01
C ALA A 170 -33.22 -3.90 -4.69
N GLN A 171 -31.93 -4.07 -4.96
CA GLN A 171 -31.20 -5.32 -4.74
C GLN A 171 -29.74 -5.06 -4.37
N VAL A 172 -29.12 -6.04 -3.72
CA VAL A 172 -27.67 -6.08 -3.45
C VAL A 172 -26.95 -7.08 -4.35
N SER A 173 -25.68 -6.80 -4.65
CA SER A 173 -24.79 -7.73 -5.35
C SER A 173 -24.31 -8.86 -4.43
N THR A 174 -23.40 -9.70 -4.90
CA THR A 174 -22.73 -10.70 -4.06
C THR A 174 -21.90 -10.03 -2.96
N ALA A 175 -21.78 -10.67 -1.80
CA ALA A 175 -20.98 -10.13 -0.69
C ALA A 175 -19.51 -9.93 -1.08
N GLU A 176 -18.96 -8.74 -0.81
CA GLU A 176 -17.56 -8.41 -1.07
C GLU A 176 -16.66 -8.73 0.15
N GLN A 177 -17.26 -8.84 1.33
CA GLN A 177 -16.58 -9.22 2.56
C GLN A 177 -17.44 -10.25 3.29
N VAL A 178 -16.86 -11.39 3.65
CA VAL A 178 -17.52 -12.46 4.41
C VAL A 178 -16.56 -13.02 5.45
N MET A 179 -17.04 -13.10 6.69
CA MET A 179 -16.41 -13.87 7.76
C MET A 179 -17.45 -14.81 8.36
N GLU A 180 -17.20 -16.11 8.30
CA GLU A 180 -18.05 -17.13 8.91
C GLU A 180 -17.24 -17.92 9.94
N GLN A 181 -17.74 -17.98 11.16
CA GLN A 181 -17.17 -18.78 12.25
C GLN A 181 -18.24 -19.76 12.71
N THR A 182 -18.01 -21.07 12.55
CA THR A 182 -18.93 -22.10 13.02
C THR A 182 -18.19 -23.11 13.90
N VAL A 183 -18.68 -23.33 15.12
CA VAL A 183 -18.15 -24.30 16.08
C VAL A 183 -19.31 -25.16 16.58
N ASN A 184 -19.26 -26.47 16.31
CA ASN A 184 -20.28 -27.44 16.70
C ASN A 184 -21.72 -27.08 16.23
N GLY A 185 -21.86 -26.61 14.98
CA GLY A 185 -23.15 -26.25 14.39
C GLY A 185 -23.68 -24.87 14.81
N VAL A 186 -23.06 -24.20 15.78
CA VAL A 186 -23.41 -22.83 16.18
C VAL A 186 -22.34 -21.87 15.65
N GLY A 187 -22.76 -20.78 15.04
CA GLY A 187 -21.83 -19.89 14.36
C GLY A 187 -22.30 -18.44 14.21
N ILE A 188 -21.43 -17.59 13.69
CA ILE A 188 -21.74 -16.21 13.32
C ILE A 188 -21.22 -15.97 11.90
N VAL A 189 -22.08 -15.40 11.06
CA VAL A 189 -21.75 -14.86 9.74
C VAL A 189 -21.77 -13.34 9.84
N GLN A 190 -20.69 -12.70 9.43
CA GLN A 190 -20.61 -11.27 9.18
C GLN A 190 -20.33 -11.04 7.71
N ALA A 191 -21.13 -10.21 7.05
CA ALA A 191 -20.94 -9.94 5.64
C ALA A 191 -21.34 -8.51 5.24
N VAL A 192 -20.78 -8.04 4.12
CA VAL A 192 -21.07 -6.73 3.54
C VAL A 192 -21.53 -6.92 2.09
N PHE A 193 -22.72 -6.40 1.79
CA PHE A 193 -23.37 -6.53 0.48
C PHE A 193 -23.53 -5.16 -0.17
N PRO A 194 -22.84 -4.87 -1.28
CA PRO A 194 -23.00 -3.61 -2.01
C PRO A 194 -24.41 -3.47 -2.60
N VAL A 195 -24.94 -2.25 -2.57
CA VAL A 195 -26.26 -1.94 -3.13
C VAL A 195 -26.11 -1.62 -4.61
N ILE A 196 -26.84 -2.35 -5.46
CA ILE A 196 -26.78 -2.16 -6.90
C ILE A 196 -27.41 -0.81 -7.25
N GLY A 197 -26.69 0.02 -8.00
CA GLY A 197 -27.18 1.30 -8.51
C GLY A 197 -26.95 2.51 -7.60
N ILE A 198 -26.43 2.35 -6.37
CA ILE A 198 -25.97 3.47 -5.52
C ILE A 198 -24.50 3.28 -5.16
N PRO A 199 -23.59 4.08 -5.74
CA PRO A 199 -22.17 4.02 -5.41
C PRO A 199 -21.92 4.19 -3.91
N SER A 200 -21.10 3.31 -3.34
CA SER A 200 -20.67 3.30 -1.93
C SER A 200 -21.75 2.90 -0.90
N ALA A 201 -23.01 2.72 -1.30
CA ALA A 201 -24.04 2.20 -0.41
C ALA A 201 -23.91 0.68 -0.24
N HIS A 202 -24.09 0.19 0.98
CA HIS A 202 -23.94 -1.21 1.30
C HIS A 202 -24.85 -1.63 2.46
N VAL A 203 -25.11 -2.92 2.57
CA VAL A 203 -25.81 -3.53 3.70
C VAL A 203 -24.82 -4.36 4.51
N ARG A 204 -24.66 -4.02 5.80
CA ARG A 204 -23.87 -4.80 6.76
C ARG A 204 -24.80 -5.78 7.47
N VAL A 205 -24.42 -7.04 7.49
CA VAL A 205 -25.21 -8.09 8.14
C VAL A 205 -24.37 -8.85 9.16
N LYS A 206 -24.98 -9.15 10.30
CA LYS A 206 -24.49 -10.10 11.29
C LYS A 206 -25.59 -11.11 11.59
N VAL A 207 -25.33 -12.38 11.36
CA VAL A 207 -26.30 -13.48 11.51
C VAL A 207 -25.72 -14.55 12.42
N ALA A 208 -26.44 -14.92 13.46
CA ALA A 208 -26.12 -16.11 14.24
C ALA A 208 -26.73 -17.35 13.59
N ILE A 209 -25.97 -18.43 13.52
CA ILE A 209 -26.40 -19.75 13.07
C ILE A 209 -26.57 -20.61 14.33
N ASP A 210 -27.75 -21.20 14.52
CA ASP A 210 -27.95 -22.19 15.59
C ASP A 210 -27.60 -23.61 15.13
N ALA A 211 -27.61 -24.56 16.08
CA ALA A 211 -27.25 -25.95 15.82
C ALA A 211 -28.15 -26.67 14.79
N ASN A 212 -29.29 -26.08 14.41
CA ASN A 212 -30.20 -26.56 13.37
C ASN A 212 -30.04 -25.81 12.03
N GLU A 213 -28.93 -25.07 11.86
CA GLU A 213 -28.64 -24.18 10.74
C GLU A 213 -29.63 -23.01 10.57
N LYS A 214 -30.45 -22.69 11.59
CA LYS A 214 -31.38 -21.57 11.51
C LYS A 214 -30.64 -20.25 11.62
N LEU A 215 -30.90 -19.35 10.67
CA LEU A 215 -30.33 -18.01 10.63
C LEU A 215 -31.13 -17.05 11.53
N THR A 216 -30.47 -16.44 12.51
CA THR A 216 -31.02 -15.39 13.37
C THR A 216 -30.26 -14.10 13.14
N TYR A 217 -30.89 -13.11 12.54
CA TYR A 217 -30.27 -11.83 12.22
C TYR A 217 -30.09 -10.98 13.48
N GLN A 218 -28.84 -10.63 13.78
CA GLN A 218 -28.46 -9.75 14.87
C GLN A 218 -28.29 -8.30 14.39
N GLN A 219 -27.95 -8.12 13.11
CA GLN A 219 -27.83 -6.82 12.46
C GLN A 219 -28.16 -6.96 10.97
N LEU A 220 -28.93 -6.01 10.45
CA LEU A 220 -29.19 -5.83 9.02
C LEU A 220 -29.27 -4.33 8.74
N LEU A 221 -28.13 -3.70 8.47
CA LEU A 221 -28.02 -2.25 8.42
C LEU A 221 -27.67 -1.79 7.00
N TYR A 222 -28.59 -1.08 6.36
CA TYR A 222 -28.28 -0.32 5.15
C TYR A 222 -27.54 0.96 5.53
N VAL A 223 -26.45 1.23 4.81
CA VAL A 223 -25.56 2.38 5.02
C VAL A 223 -25.37 3.08 3.69
N ASN A 224 -25.73 4.35 3.62
CA ASN A 224 -25.37 5.25 2.52
C ASN A 224 -24.41 6.33 3.04
N PRO A 225 -23.09 6.16 2.83
CA PRO A 225 -22.10 7.10 3.34
C PRO A 225 -22.21 8.50 2.73
N ARG A 226 -22.74 8.62 1.51
CA ARG A 226 -22.85 9.90 0.80
C ARG A 226 -23.96 10.77 1.38
N THR A 227 -25.03 10.16 1.87
CA THR A 227 -26.15 10.89 2.48
C THR A 227 -26.11 10.86 4.01
N GLY A 228 -25.23 10.03 4.60
CA GLY A 228 -25.20 9.74 6.04
C GLY A 228 -26.37 8.88 6.52
N GLU A 229 -27.17 8.32 5.61
CA GLU A 229 -28.37 7.57 5.93
C GLU A 229 -28.02 6.15 6.38
N ASN A 230 -28.49 5.79 7.58
CA ASN A 230 -28.35 4.45 8.15
C ASN A 230 -29.75 3.91 8.49
N ILE A 231 -30.18 2.84 7.82
CA ILE A 231 -31.51 2.24 7.99
C ILE A 231 -31.35 0.83 8.52
N ASP A 232 -31.86 0.59 9.72
CA ASP A 232 -31.98 -0.75 10.27
C ASP A 232 -33.16 -1.47 9.61
N LEU A 233 -32.84 -2.51 8.84
CA LEU A 233 -33.77 -3.30 8.05
C LEU A 233 -34.41 -4.44 8.86
N LEU A 234 -34.06 -4.62 10.14
CA LEU A 234 -34.70 -5.63 11.01
C LEU A 234 -36.07 -5.22 11.57
N TYR A 235 -36.41 -3.92 11.54
CA TYR A 235 -37.64 -3.40 12.14
C TYR A 235 -38.64 -2.97 11.06
N SER A 236 -39.73 -3.72 10.90
CA SER A 236 -40.74 -3.46 9.87
C SER A 236 -41.56 -2.19 10.14
N SER A 237 -41.56 -1.28 9.16
CA SER A 237 -42.64 -0.39 8.66
C SER A 237 -43.58 0.40 9.59
N SER A 238 -43.51 0.33 10.92
CA SER A 238 -44.36 1.17 11.81
C SER A 238 -43.63 2.04 12.83
N LYS A 239 -42.29 1.91 12.97
CA LYS A 239 -41.46 2.79 13.83
C LYS A 239 -40.02 2.96 13.32
N GLN A 240 -39.82 3.38 12.06
CA GLN A 240 -38.48 3.77 11.60
C GLN A 240 -38.05 5.09 12.27
N LYS A 241 -37.05 5.03 13.16
CA LYS A 241 -36.30 6.22 13.61
C LYS A 241 -35.18 6.47 12.61
N ILE A 242 -35.27 7.57 11.86
CA ILE A 242 -34.12 8.14 11.17
C ILE A 242 -33.17 8.63 12.26
N ILE A 243 -32.00 7.99 12.41
CA ILE A 243 -30.97 8.46 13.33
C ILE A 243 -30.09 9.45 12.57
N LEU A 244 -30.43 10.75 12.66
CA LEU A 244 -29.52 11.83 12.31
C LEU A 244 -28.59 12.06 13.50
N ILE A 245 -27.34 11.63 13.40
CA ILE A 245 -26.30 11.99 14.39
C ILE A 245 -25.65 13.28 13.90
N GLN A 246 -25.95 14.40 14.55
CA GLN A 246 -25.05 15.56 14.55
C GLN A 246 -23.80 15.17 15.34
N ILE A 247 -22.64 15.28 14.71
CA ILE A 247 -21.35 14.95 15.31
C ILE A 247 -21.05 15.98 16.41
N ALA A 248 -21.24 15.58 17.66
CA ALA A 248 -20.66 16.26 18.82
C ALA A 248 -19.46 15.43 19.32
N ASN A 249 -18.38 16.14 19.67
CA ASN A 249 -17.06 15.67 20.09
C ASN A 249 -17.00 14.30 20.82
N PRO A 250 -16.06 13.40 20.45
CA PRO A 250 -15.91 12.12 21.11
C PRO A 250 -14.96 12.22 22.31
N SER A 251 -15.48 12.59 23.47
CA SER A 251 -14.78 12.39 24.75
C SER A 251 -15.75 12.15 25.90
N SER A 252 -16.44 11.00 25.88
CA SER A 252 -16.91 10.28 27.10
C SER A 252 -17.97 9.21 26.79
N PHE A 253 -17.58 8.00 26.35
CA PHE A 253 -18.50 6.85 26.45
C PHE A 253 -17.73 5.54 26.70
N PHE A 254 -17.47 5.27 27.97
CA PHE A 254 -17.35 3.91 28.50
C PHE A 254 -18.09 3.87 29.84
N LYS A 255 -19.34 3.42 29.81
CA LYS A 255 -19.97 2.76 30.96
C LYS A 255 -20.66 1.51 30.46
N MET A 256 -20.12 0.37 30.89
CA MET A 256 -20.74 -0.94 30.78
C MET A 256 -22.10 -0.92 31.47
N GLU A 257 -23.12 -1.36 30.76
CA GLU A 257 -24.42 -1.71 31.32
C GLU A 257 -24.70 -3.19 30.98
N GLN A 258 -24.67 -4.04 32.01
CA GLN A 258 -25.09 -5.44 31.92
C GLN A 258 -26.59 -5.52 32.19
N SER A 259 -27.31 -6.29 31.37
CA SER A 259 -28.73 -6.63 31.55
C SER A 259 -28.91 -8.07 32.06
N PRO A 260 -30.08 -8.41 32.64
CA PRO A 260 -30.19 -9.35 33.76
C PRO A 260 -30.87 -10.68 33.42
N LEU A 261 -30.63 -11.74 34.22
CA LEU A 261 -31.54 -12.88 34.37
C LEU A 261 -31.55 -13.43 35.82
N ILE A 262 -32.64 -13.07 36.53
CA ILE A 262 -33.50 -13.84 37.45
C ILE A 262 -32.92 -15.10 38.15
N ARG A 263 -32.87 -15.07 39.49
CA ARG A 263 -33.66 -15.98 40.37
C ARG A 263 -33.68 -15.54 41.83
N SER A 264 -34.83 -15.79 42.45
CA SER A 264 -35.28 -15.36 43.77
C SER A 264 -34.69 -16.15 44.94
N ARG A 265 -34.64 -15.53 46.12
CA ARG A 265 -35.33 -15.95 47.36
C ARG A 265 -34.95 -15.08 48.57
N ASN A 266 -35.98 -14.64 49.31
CA ASN A 266 -36.13 -14.50 50.77
C ASN A 266 -34.96 -13.92 51.60
N SER A 267 -35.11 -13.09 52.63
CA SER A 267 -36.20 -12.49 53.40
C SER A 267 -35.52 -11.75 54.58
N ILE A 268 -36.23 -10.79 55.18
CA ILE A 268 -36.02 -10.18 56.51
C ILE A 268 -35.05 -8.98 56.62
N ARG A 269 -35.70 -7.83 56.85
CA ARG A 269 -35.20 -6.60 57.46
C ARG A 269 -34.93 -6.80 58.95
N THR A 270 -33.93 -6.10 59.48
CA THR A 270 -34.06 -5.33 60.73
C THR A 270 -33.14 -4.10 60.67
N MET A 271 -33.72 -2.90 60.83
CA MET A 271 -33.01 -1.67 61.22
C MET A 271 -33.11 -1.50 62.74
N PRO A 272 -32.12 -0.83 63.34
CA PRO A 272 -32.40 0.40 64.10
C PRO A 272 -31.29 1.45 63.86
N THR A 273 -31.29 2.69 64.32
CA THR A 273 -32.29 3.75 64.58
C THR A 273 -31.51 5.07 64.46
N LYS A 274 -32.23 6.18 64.22
CA LYS A 274 -31.69 7.51 63.99
C LYS A 274 -31.09 8.09 65.29
N LEU A 275 -29.76 8.07 65.45
CA LEU A 275 -29.05 9.10 66.23
C LEU A 275 -27.53 9.19 65.99
N GLU A 276 -27.00 8.64 64.89
CA GLU A 276 -25.58 8.81 64.49
C GLU A 276 -25.40 9.47 63.11
N LYS A 277 -26.49 9.92 62.47
CA LYS A 277 -26.46 10.49 61.10
C LYS A 277 -26.24 12.00 61.02
N ALA A 278 -26.04 12.69 62.15
CA ALA A 278 -25.88 14.15 62.17
C ALA A 278 -24.42 14.63 62.29
N ALA A 279 -23.49 13.80 62.79
CA ALA A 279 -22.09 14.23 62.99
C ALA A 279 -21.12 13.83 61.86
N ILE A 280 -21.50 12.88 61.00
CA ILE A 280 -20.64 12.39 59.89
C ILE A 280 -20.85 13.19 58.60
N THR A 281 -22.00 13.87 58.45
CA THR A 281 -22.35 14.60 57.23
C THR A 281 -21.65 15.96 57.12
N ILE A 282 -21.25 16.58 58.24
CA ILE A 282 -20.59 17.91 58.22
C ILE A 282 -19.06 17.79 58.04
N GLY A 283 -18.45 16.71 58.51
CA GLY A 283 -17.01 16.45 58.31
C GLY A 283 -16.66 15.99 56.89
N LEU A 284 -17.54 15.25 56.22
CA LEU A 284 -17.31 14.77 54.85
C LEU A 284 -17.48 15.86 53.78
N PHE A 285 -18.36 16.85 53.99
CA PHE A 285 -18.51 17.97 53.05
C PHE A 285 -17.36 18.98 53.12
N ALA A 286 -16.72 19.17 54.29
CA ALA A 286 -15.54 20.03 54.42
C ALA A 286 -14.29 19.41 53.76
N ALA A 287 -14.07 18.10 53.89
CA ALA A 287 -12.93 17.41 53.28
C ALA A 287 -13.06 17.26 51.75
N LEU A 288 -14.28 17.05 51.24
CA LEU A 288 -14.53 17.01 49.79
C LEU A 288 -14.42 18.38 49.13
N SER A 289 -14.69 19.47 49.85
CA SER A 289 -14.57 20.84 49.30
C SER A 289 -13.10 21.28 49.18
N ILE A 290 -12.24 20.93 50.15
CA ILE A 290 -10.81 21.28 50.11
C ILE A 290 -10.06 20.44 49.08
N ALA A 291 -10.41 19.15 48.92
CA ALA A 291 -9.83 18.31 47.87
C ALA A 291 -10.27 18.75 46.46
N SER A 292 -11.51 19.23 46.30
CA SER A 292 -12.02 19.76 45.03
C SER A 292 -11.38 21.09 44.67
N VAL A 293 -11.11 21.96 45.65
CA VAL A 293 -10.44 23.25 45.44
C VAL A 293 -8.93 23.06 45.22
N ALA A 294 -8.28 22.11 45.91
CA ALA A 294 -6.87 21.78 45.65
C ALA A 294 -6.65 21.06 44.31
N PHE A 295 -7.61 20.22 43.87
CA PHE A 295 -7.60 19.60 42.53
C PHE A 295 -7.93 20.63 41.44
N SER A 296 -8.85 21.56 41.71
CA SER A 296 -9.18 22.65 40.78
C SER A 296 -8.06 23.69 40.69
N LEU A 297 -7.31 23.96 41.77
CA LEU A 297 -6.16 24.87 41.75
C LEU A 297 -4.89 24.20 41.19
N ARG A 298 -4.72 22.87 41.31
CA ARG A 298 -3.68 22.13 40.57
C ARG A 298 -3.98 22.01 39.08
N ASN A 299 -5.25 21.91 38.69
CA ASN A 299 -5.66 21.88 37.28
C ASN A 299 -5.86 23.28 36.65
N ALA A 300 -6.06 24.33 37.44
CA ALA A 300 -6.16 25.70 36.94
C ALA A 300 -4.80 26.33 36.56
N HIS A 301 -3.68 25.69 36.93
CA HIS A 301 -2.35 26.01 36.39
C HIS A 301 -1.93 25.14 35.20
N GLN A 302 -2.83 24.31 34.68
CA GLN A 302 -2.75 23.75 33.34
C GLN A 302 -4.06 24.01 32.60
N ALA A 303 -4.40 25.29 32.43
CA ALA A 303 -5.02 25.64 31.15
C ALA A 303 -4.12 25.03 30.07
N PRO A 304 -4.65 24.28 29.08
CA PRO A 304 -3.84 23.99 27.92
C PRO A 304 -3.43 25.36 27.40
N LEU A 305 -2.14 25.67 27.51
CA LEU A 305 -1.56 26.70 26.66
C LEU A 305 -2.11 26.35 25.29
N LEU A 306 -2.99 27.19 24.75
CA LEU A 306 -3.35 27.16 23.35
C LEU A 306 -2.00 27.08 22.65
N LYS A 307 -1.63 25.87 22.20
CA LYS A 307 -0.39 25.63 21.49
C LYS A 307 -0.54 26.55 20.29
N LYS A 308 0.14 27.70 20.31
CA LYS A 308 0.05 28.66 19.24
C LYS A 308 0.34 27.86 17.98
N SER A 309 -0.64 27.79 17.07
CA SER A 309 -0.48 27.06 15.82
C SER A 309 0.85 27.49 15.24
N GLN A 310 1.79 26.55 15.11
CA GLN A 310 3.06 26.82 14.49
C GLN A 310 2.76 27.23 13.05
N ASP A 311 3.27 28.38 12.64
CA ASP A 311 3.16 28.81 11.25
C ASP A 311 4.32 28.18 10.49
N PHE A 312 3.98 27.32 9.53
CA PHE A 312 4.93 26.70 8.60
C PHE A 312 4.74 27.24 7.17
N THR A 313 4.03 28.36 7.02
CA THR A 313 3.96 29.05 5.72
C THR A 313 5.28 29.73 5.39
N GLY A 314 5.57 29.83 4.10
CA GLY A 314 6.80 30.46 3.61
C GLY A 314 7.98 29.49 3.48
N ASP A 315 9.17 30.06 3.39
CA ASP A 315 10.41 29.33 3.12
C ASP A 315 11.05 28.80 4.40
N LEU A 316 10.89 27.50 4.64
CA LEU A 316 11.35 26.84 5.87
C LEU A 316 12.88 26.71 5.94
N ARG A 317 13.60 26.91 4.83
CA ARG A 317 15.08 26.95 4.83
C ARG A 317 15.62 27.99 5.81
N GLN A 318 14.89 29.09 6.01
CA GLN A 318 15.27 30.18 6.92
C GLN A 318 15.27 29.77 8.39
N ARG A 319 14.64 28.63 8.74
CA ARG A 319 14.60 28.06 10.10
C ARG A 319 15.68 27.00 10.32
N CYS A 320 16.51 26.76 9.32
CA CYS A 320 17.53 25.73 9.32
C CYS A 320 18.91 26.35 9.04
N ILE A 321 19.95 25.64 9.44
CA ILE A 321 21.33 25.94 9.08
C ILE A 321 21.68 25.04 7.89
N GLU A 322 21.94 25.63 6.71
CA GLU A 322 22.58 24.93 5.59
C GLU A 322 24.02 24.61 5.97
N SER A 323 24.45 23.38 5.74
CA SER A 323 25.79 22.90 6.09
C SER A 323 26.28 21.90 5.07
N TYR A 324 27.59 21.65 5.07
CA TYR A 324 28.24 20.73 4.17
C TYR A 324 29.16 19.80 4.96
N TYR A 325 29.06 18.50 4.69
CA TYR A 325 29.95 17.49 5.22
C TYR A 325 30.95 17.10 4.14
N LYS A 326 32.25 17.06 4.49
CA LYS A 326 33.31 16.53 3.63
C LYS A 326 33.15 15.02 3.54
N GLN A 327 32.40 14.57 2.55
CA GLN A 327 31.98 13.18 2.39
C GLN A 327 33.01 12.39 1.56
N THR A 328 33.16 11.11 1.86
CA THR A 328 33.97 10.19 1.06
C THR A 328 33.32 10.00 -0.31
N LEU A 329 34.09 10.18 -1.36
CA LEU A 329 33.60 10.03 -2.73
C LEU A 329 33.20 8.58 -3.03
N ASP A 330 34.06 7.64 -2.63
CA ASP A 330 33.87 6.21 -2.84
C ASP A 330 34.06 5.43 -1.53
N HIS A 331 32.95 5.01 -0.92
CA HIS A 331 32.94 4.23 0.32
C HIS A 331 33.36 2.77 0.14
N PHE A 332 33.35 2.27 -1.10
CA PHE A 332 33.66 0.87 -1.42
C PHE A 332 35.04 0.71 -2.06
N GLY A 333 35.68 1.83 -2.42
CA GLY A 333 37.10 1.94 -2.73
C GLY A 333 37.94 2.36 -1.52
N ALA A 334 39.26 2.20 -1.60
CA ALA A 334 40.20 2.57 -0.55
C ALA A 334 40.88 3.94 -0.80
N ILE A 335 40.28 4.80 -1.63
CA ILE A 335 40.84 6.10 -2.01
C ILE A 335 40.21 7.20 -1.15
N SER A 336 41.03 8.09 -0.59
CA SER A 336 40.59 9.17 0.31
C SER A 336 40.03 10.40 -0.42
N ALA A 337 39.47 10.24 -1.61
CA ALA A 337 38.87 11.34 -2.36
C ALA A 337 37.55 11.77 -1.67
N THR A 338 37.25 13.06 -1.69
CA THR A 338 36.07 13.62 -1.01
C THR A 338 35.30 14.60 -1.88
N TYR A 339 34.04 14.81 -1.56
CA TYR A 339 33.21 15.89 -2.09
C TYR A 339 32.39 16.53 -0.95
N ASP A 340 31.76 17.68 -1.20
CA ASP A 340 30.92 18.35 -0.21
C ASP A 340 29.47 17.88 -0.36
N GLN A 341 28.97 17.14 0.63
CA GLN A 341 27.56 16.74 0.73
C GLN A 341 26.78 17.78 1.52
N ARG A 342 25.76 18.37 0.92
CA ARG A 342 24.87 19.33 1.56
C ARG A 342 23.88 18.65 2.50
N TYR A 343 23.59 19.29 3.62
CA TYR A 343 22.48 18.95 4.50
C TYR A 343 21.97 20.18 5.25
N PHE A 344 20.76 20.11 5.77
CA PHE A 344 20.16 21.15 6.60
C PHE A 344 19.92 20.62 8.02
N VAL A 345 20.16 21.46 9.02
CA VAL A 345 19.85 21.18 10.43
C VAL A 345 18.88 22.22 10.96
N CYS A 346 17.69 21.78 11.37
CA CYS A 346 16.66 22.64 11.93
C CYS A 346 16.47 22.26 13.41
N SER A 347 17.13 23.01 14.30
CA SER A 347 17.22 22.68 15.73
C SER A 347 16.21 23.38 16.62
N GLU A 348 15.25 24.11 16.04
CA GLU A 348 14.27 24.94 16.78
C GLU A 348 13.51 24.15 17.86
N PHE A 349 13.20 22.88 17.59
CA PHE A 349 12.41 22.01 18.47
C PHE A 349 13.22 20.96 19.21
N TRP A 350 14.53 20.93 19.02
CA TRP A 350 15.33 19.82 19.50
C TRP A 350 15.55 19.89 21.01
N THR A 351 15.10 18.85 21.72
CA THR A 351 15.34 18.70 23.16
C THR A 351 16.74 18.14 23.40
N LYS A 352 17.72 19.04 23.47
CA LYS A 352 19.13 18.66 23.65
C LYS A 352 19.38 17.91 24.98
N PRO A 353 20.33 16.96 25.01
CA PRO A 353 21.05 16.35 23.88
C PRO A 353 20.39 15.05 23.36
N SER A 354 19.20 14.70 23.85
CA SER A 354 18.64 13.34 23.74
C SER A 354 17.33 13.23 22.95
N GLY A 355 16.81 14.36 22.48
CA GLY A 355 15.67 14.40 21.57
C GLY A 355 16.00 13.65 20.28
N PRO A 356 15.03 12.93 19.69
CA PRO A 356 15.27 12.11 18.51
C PRO A 356 15.72 12.97 17.31
N ILE A 357 16.39 12.36 16.35
CA ILE A 357 16.71 12.95 15.06
C ILE A 357 15.68 12.42 14.06
N PHE A 358 14.91 13.32 13.47
CA PHE A 358 14.12 13.02 12.28
C PHE A 358 14.98 13.34 11.07
N PHE A 359 15.30 12.31 10.30
CA PHE A 359 16.26 12.36 9.21
C PHE A 359 15.53 12.11 7.88
N TYR A 360 15.42 13.14 7.05
CA TYR A 360 14.94 12.95 5.68
C TYR A 360 16.05 12.37 4.82
N VAL A 361 15.76 11.23 4.20
CA VAL A 361 16.65 10.52 3.30
C VAL A 361 16.45 11.10 1.90
N GLY A 362 17.23 12.12 1.57
CA GLY A 362 17.11 12.85 0.30
C GLY A 362 17.23 11.94 -0.91
N ASN A 363 16.62 12.36 -2.02
CA ASN A 363 16.45 11.54 -3.19
C ASN A 363 16.74 12.35 -4.47
N GLU A 364 16.07 12.06 -5.58
CA GLU A 364 16.36 12.49 -6.95
C GLU A 364 16.03 13.96 -7.28
N ALA A 365 16.25 14.88 -6.33
CA ALA A 365 16.13 16.32 -6.57
C ALA A 365 16.91 17.14 -5.53
N ASP A 366 16.91 18.47 -5.70
CA ASP A 366 17.36 19.42 -4.69
C ASP A 366 16.63 19.19 -3.35
N VAL A 367 17.39 19.01 -2.27
CA VAL A 367 16.83 18.68 -0.95
C VAL A 367 15.90 19.76 -0.38
N GLU A 368 16.01 20.99 -0.85
CA GLU A 368 15.16 22.10 -0.46
C GLU A 368 13.69 21.86 -0.82
N LEU A 369 13.41 21.12 -1.89
CA LEU A 369 12.06 20.70 -2.25
C LEU A 369 11.44 19.89 -1.11
N TYR A 370 12.15 18.88 -0.60
CA TYR A 370 11.67 18.01 0.47
C TYR A 370 11.58 18.73 1.81
N LEU A 371 12.55 19.60 2.10
CA LEU A 371 12.56 20.45 3.29
C LEU A 371 11.27 21.28 3.37
N ASN A 372 10.83 21.87 2.25
CA ASN A 372 9.66 22.72 2.20
C ASN A 372 8.31 21.97 2.08
N HIS A 373 8.30 20.66 1.85
CA HIS A 373 7.06 19.89 1.65
C HIS A 373 6.81 18.77 2.67
N THR A 374 7.82 18.33 3.44
CA THR A 374 7.68 17.21 4.38
C THR A 374 7.08 17.67 5.72
N GLY A 375 5.79 18.01 5.71
CA GLY A 375 5.06 18.49 6.88
C GLY A 375 4.97 17.49 8.03
N LEU A 376 4.94 16.17 7.74
CA LEU A 376 4.94 15.14 8.77
C LEU A 376 6.14 15.26 9.73
N MET A 377 7.30 15.72 9.24
CA MET A 377 8.45 16.01 10.10
C MET A 377 8.26 17.33 10.86
N TRP A 378 7.95 18.41 10.16
CA TRP A 378 7.85 19.76 10.72
C TRP A 378 6.79 19.91 11.80
N GLU A 379 5.57 19.46 11.53
CA GLU A 379 4.42 19.61 12.42
C GLU A 379 4.56 18.80 13.72
N ASN A 380 5.38 17.75 13.67
CA ASN A 380 5.55 16.82 14.77
C ASN A 380 6.83 17.06 15.56
N ALA A 381 7.84 17.75 15.00
CA ALA A 381 9.12 17.98 15.64
C ALA A 381 8.99 18.50 17.08
N GLN A 382 8.12 19.48 17.33
CA GLN A 382 7.88 20.01 18.67
C GLN A 382 7.27 18.99 19.64
N GLU A 383 6.37 18.11 19.17
CA GLU A 383 5.77 17.07 20.01
C GLU A 383 6.80 16.03 20.45
N TYR A 384 7.72 15.66 19.57
CA TYR A 384 8.76 14.68 19.84
C TYR A 384 10.02 15.29 20.47
N GLY A 385 10.15 16.61 20.47
CA GLY A 385 11.40 17.30 20.81
C GLY A 385 12.52 16.99 19.82
N ALA A 386 12.19 16.82 18.53
CA ALA A 386 13.07 16.29 17.52
C ALA A 386 14.01 17.34 16.89
N LEU A 387 15.22 16.91 16.54
CA LEU A 387 16.08 17.59 15.57
C LEU A 387 15.62 17.21 14.16
N LEU A 388 15.45 18.16 13.26
CA LEU A 388 15.23 17.85 11.85
C LEU A 388 16.55 17.93 11.10
N VAL A 389 16.82 16.90 10.30
CA VAL A 389 17.96 16.85 9.39
C VAL A 389 17.44 16.47 8.01
N PHE A 390 17.76 17.27 7.00
CA PHE A 390 17.48 16.97 5.60
C PHE A 390 18.81 16.79 4.88
N ALA A 391 19.16 15.55 4.53
CA ALA A 391 20.42 15.24 3.87
C ALA A 391 20.21 15.10 2.36
N GLU A 392 21.01 15.80 1.57
CA GLU A 392 20.92 15.74 0.12
C GLU A 392 21.58 14.48 -0.43
N HIS A 393 20.98 13.92 -1.48
CA HIS A 393 21.53 12.78 -2.21
C HIS A 393 22.75 13.22 -3.02
N ARG A 394 23.80 12.38 -3.09
CA ARG A 394 24.92 12.61 -4.00
C ARG A 394 24.44 12.77 -5.45
N TYR A 395 25.09 13.64 -6.21
CA TYR A 395 24.74 14.03 -7.59
C TYR A 395 23.49 14.91 -7.75
N PHE A 396 22.66 15.13 -6.72
CA PHE A 396 21.48 16.00 -6.83
C PHE A 396 21.67 17.32 -6.09
N GLY A 397 20.94 18.34 -6.51
CA GLY A 397 20.99 19.70 -5.94
C GLY A 397 22.40 20.29 -5.98
N LYS A 398 22.98 20.57 -4.81
CA LYS A 398 24.34 21.12 -4.68
C LYS A 398 25.38 20.06 -4.27
N SER A 399 24.96 18.81 -4.07
CA SER A 399 25.81 17.71 -3.62
C SER A 399 26.40 16.93 -4.78
N VAL A 400 27.01 17.64 -5.74
CA VAL A 400 27.42 17.10 -7.05
C VAL A 400 28.94 16.91 -7.10
N PRO A 401 29.46 15.66 -6.98
CA PRO A 401 30.86 15.40 -7.21
C PRO A 401 31.27 15.86 -8.62
N PHE A 402 32.46 16.45 -8.76
CA PHE A 402 32.99 16.94 -10.04
C PHE A 402 32.21 18.11 -10.68
N GLY A 403 31.19 18.67 -10.01
CA GLY A 403 30.44 19.83 -10.49
C GLY A 403 29.85 19.60 -11.88
N LYS A 404 30.15 20.48 -12.84
CA LYS A 404 29.60 20.41 -14.21
C LYS A 404 30.02 19.16 -14.98
N ASP A 405 31.13 18.52 -14.60
CA ASP A 405 31.64 17.31 -15.26
C ASP A 405 31.07 16.01 -14.66
N ALA A 406 30.09 16.10 -13.75
CA ALA A 406 29.50 14.95 -13.06
C ALA A 406 28.91 13.90 -14.01
N VAL A 407 28.30 14.33 -15.12
CA VAL A 407 27.71 13.44 -16.15
C VAL A 407 28.73 12.49 -16.79
N HIS A 408 30.03 12.83 -16.71
CA HIS A 408 31.13 11.98 -17.19
C HIS A 408 31.77 11.11 -16.10
N HIS A 409 31.31 11.23 -14.85
CA HIS A 409 31.88 10.57 -13.68
C HIS A 409 30.80 9.88 -12.83
N LEU A 410 29.86 9.18 -13.47
CA LEU A 410 28.69 8.59 -12.82
C LEU A 410 28.96 7.28 -12.07
N GLN A 411 30.17 6.74 -12.08
CA GLN A 411 30.50 5.49 -11.38
C GLN A 411 30.29 5.54 -9.86
N TYR A 412 30.20 6.73 -9.26
CA TYR A 412 29.91 6.91 -7.84
C TYR A 412 28.44 7.24 -7.54
N LEU A 413 27.60 7.36 -8.58
CA LEU A 413 26.14 7.51 -8.44
C LEU A 413 25.53 6.12 -8.28
N SER A 414 25.24 5.75 -7.03
CA SER A 414 24.55 4.51 -6.67
C SER A 414 23.83 4.67 -5.34
N SER A 415 22.78 3.89 -5.15
CA SER A 415 22.01 3.84 -3.92
C SER A 415 22.86 3.30 -2.76
N GLU A 416 23.76 2.33 -2.97
CA GLU A 416 24.66 1.85 -1.90
C GLU A 416 25.61 2.94 -1.40
N GLN A 417 26.16 3.75 -2.31
CA GLN A 417 27.03 4.86 -1.93
C GLN A 417 26.25 5.96 -1.19
N ALA A 418 25.03 6.27 -1.64
CA ALA A 418 24.17 7.23 -0.95
C ALA A 418 23.79 6.77 0.46
N LEU A 419 23.47 5.47 0.65
CA LEU A 419 23.22 4.90 1.98
C LEU A 419 24.44 5.01 2.90
N ALA A 420 25.64 4.79 2.37
CA ALA A 420 26.89 4.97 3.12
C ALA A 420 27.12 6.44 3.49
N ASP A 421 26.78 7.39 2.61
CA ASP A 421 26.85 8.83 2.92
C ASP A 421 26.00 9.17 4.14
N TYR A 422 24.74 8.72 4.15
CA TYR A 422 23.82 8.98 5.25
C TYR A 422 24.31 8.33 6.56
N ALA A 423 24.88 7.12 6.50
CA ALA A 423 25.45 6.45 7.66
C ALA A 423 26.58 7.26 8.31
N VAL A 424 27.51 7.75 7.48
CA VAL A 424 28.64 8.56 7.92
C VAL A 424 28.17 9.92 8.45
N LEU A 425 27.25 10.58 7.74
CA LEU A 425 26.70 11.87 8.13
C LEU A 425 25.98 11.80 9.48
N ILE A 426 25.11 10.80 9.69
CA ILE A 426 24.40 10.62 10.98
C ILE A 426 25.39 10.38 12.11
N SER A 427 26.44 9.57 11.87
CA SER A 427 27.48 9.31 12.87
C SER A 427 28.21 10.59 13.26
N TYR A 428 28.61 11.39 12.27
CA TYR A 428 29.22 12.71 12.49
C TYR A 428 28.30 13.66 13.26
N LEU A 429 27.00 13.72 12.91
CA LEU A 429 26.03 14.57 13.59
C LEU A 429 25.82 14.14 15.05
N LYS A 430 25.77 12.82 15.30
CA LYS A 430 25.67 12.29 16.67
C LYS A 430 26.87 12.66 17.52
N GLU A 431 28.07 12.62 16.97
CA GLU A 431 29.28 13.01 17.68
C GLU A 431 29.35 14.53 17.89
N SER A 432 29.22 15.32 16.82
CA SER A 432 29.36 16.78 16.85
C SER A 432 28.30 17.50 17.70
N LEU A 433 27.12 16.90 17.87
CA LEU A 433 26.02 17.47 18.64
C LEU A 433 25.86 16.84 20.04
N ASP A 434 26.76 15.94 20.45
CA ASP A 434 26.61 15.11 21.67
C ASP A 434 25.27 14.33 21.71
N ALA A 435 24.77 13.95 20.53
CA ALA A 435 23.48 13.30 20.33
C ALA A 435 23.59 11.77 20.26
N SER A 436 24.60 11.18 20.89
CA SER A 436 24.89 9.73 20.86
C SER A 436 23.69 8.86 21.27
N LYS A 437 22.88 9.34 22.23
CA LYS A 437 21.66 8.66 22.74
C LYS A 437 20.39 8.98 21.97
N SER A 438 20.44 9.87 20.99
CA SER A 438 19.26 10.25 20.21
C SER A 438 18.84 9.11 19.31
N ALA A 439 17.57 8.73 19.38
CA ALA A 439 16.98 7.81 18.40
C ALA A 439 16.95 8.49 17.03
N VAL A 440 17.17 7.74 15.94
CA VAL A 440 17.14 8.27 14.58
C VAL A 440 15.99 7.65 13.80
N ILE A 441 15.06 8.47 13.35
CA ILE A 441 13.88 8.05 12.58
C ILE A 441 14.00 8.60 11.17
N GLY A 442 13.97 7.71 10.18
CA GLY A 442 14.07 8.06 8.77
C GLY A 442 12.73 8.38 8.14
N PHE A 443 12.73 9.33 7.22
CA PHE A 443 11.58 9.70 6.41
C PHE A 443 12.03 9.79 4.95
N GLY A 444 11.18 9.34 4.03
CA GLY A 444 11.43 9.50 2.60
C GLY A 444 10.20 9.15 1.77
N GLY A 445 9.96 9.93 0.73
CA GLY A 445 8.95 9.67 -0.30
C GLY A 445 9.59 9.08 -1.57
N SER A 446 8.85 8.31 -2.37
CA SER A 446 9.36 7.79 -3.67
C SER A 446 10.64 6.95 -3.50
N TYR A 447 11.67 7.20 -4.32
CA TYR A 447 13.02 6.67 -4.15
C TYR A 447 13.65 7.02 -2.79
N GLY A 448 13.33 8.17 -2.19
CA GLY A 448 13.73 8.48 -0.80
C GLY A 448 13.14 7.49 0.20
N GLY A 449 11.90 7.03 -0.03
CA GLY A 449 11.27 5.97 0.74
C GLY A 449 11.92 4.60 0.50
N MET A 450 12.35 4.31 -0.73
CA MET A 450 13.14 3.12 -1.05
C MET A 450 14.46 3.15 -0.28
N LEU A 451 15.23 4.24 -0.40
CA LEU A 451 16.46 4.47 0.34
C LEU A 451 16.25 4.35 1.84
N ALA A 452 15.24 5.00 2.42
CA ALA A 452 14.95 4.91 3.85
C ALA A 452 14.71 3.46 4.30
N SER A 453 13.91 2.70 3.54
CA SER A 453 13.65 1.30 3.83
C SER A 453 14.93 0.45 3.75
N TRP A 454 15.72 0.61 2.69
CA TRP A 454 16.98 -0.09 2.48
C TRP A 454 18.03 0.30 3.51
N PHE A 455 18.01 1.56 3.97
CA PHE A 455 18.87 2.05 5.02
C PHE A 455 18.57 1.34 6.33
N ARG A 456 17.29 1.16 6.66
CA ARG A 456 16.89 0.37 7.84
C ARG A 456 17.27 -1.11 7.71
N ILE A 457 17.20 -1.69 6.51
CA ILE A 457 17.64 -3.08 6.25
C ILE A 457 19.16 -3.22 6.47
N LYS A 458 19.95 -2.29 5.94
CA LYS A 458 21.42 -2.40 5.86
C LYS A 458 22.14 -1.85 7.08
N TYR A 459 21.61 -0.79 7.68
CA TYR A 459 22.22 -0.08 8.81
C TYR A 459 21.24 0.03 10.00
N PRO A 460 20.67 -1.08 10.49
CA PRO A 460 19.71 -1.04 11.61
C PRO A 460 20.35 -0.59 12.94
N HIS A 461 21.67 -0.43 13.00
CA HIS A 461 22.42 0.10 14.13
C HIS A 461 22.60 1.63 14.06
N ILE A 462 22.29 2.26 12.92
CA ILE A 462 22.37 3.71 12.71
C ILE A 462 20.97 4.35 12.76
N ILE A 463 19.98 3.71 12.13
CA ILE A 463 18.61 4.23 12.00
C ILE A 463 17.60 3.31 12.67
N ASP A 464 16.82 3.79 13.64
CA ASP A 464 16.00 2.98 14.55
C ASP A 464 14.64 2.56 13.96
N GLY A 465 14.12 3.32 13.00
CA GLY A 465 12.90 3.02 12.27
C GLY A 465 12.64 4.04 11.17
N VAL A 466 11.78 3.70 10.20
CA VAL A 466 11.54 4.56 9.03
C VAL A 466 10.07 4.60 8.60
N ILE A 467 9.65 5.78 8.14
CA ILE A 467 8.41 6.00 7.39
C ILE A 467 8.78 6.13 5.91
N ALA A 468 8.41 5.12 5.12
CA ALA A 468 8.68 5.03 3.69
C ALA A 468 7.38 5.28 2.91
N GLY A 469 7.18 6.55 2.51
CA GLY A 469 5.99 6.99 1.79
C GLY A 469 6.07 6.68 0.31
N SER A 470 5.08 5.97 -0.21
CA SER A 470 4.93 5.64 -1.64
C SER A 470 6.22 5.09 -2.26
N ALA A 471 6.87 4.18 -1.54
CA ALA A 471 8.15 3.59 -1.92
C ALA A 471 7.93 2.33 -2.78
N PRO A 472 8.22 2.34 -4.10
CA PRO A 472 7.99 1.20 -4.98
C PRO A 472 9.12 0.15 -4.86
N VAL A 473 9.42 -0.30 -3.64
CA VAL A 473 10.54 -1.23 -3.35
C VAL A 473 10.38 -2.62 -4.00
N LEU A 474 9.20 -2.93 -4.56
CA LEU A 474 8.87 -4.20 -5.20
C LEU A 474 8.72 -4.06 -6.73
N SER A 475 9.21 -2.97 -7.32
CA SER A 475 9.20 -2.69 -8.77
C SER A 475 10.26 -3.46 -9.56
N PHE A 476 11.11 -4.26 -8.90
CA PHE A 476 12.27 -4.87 -9.51
C PHE A 476 12.03 -6.31 -9.96
N LEU A 477 12.78 -6.74 -10.98
CA LEU A 477 12.80 -8.15 -11.36
C LEU A 477 13.47 -9.01 -10.28
N GLY A 478 12.98 -10.24 -10.13
CA GLY A 478 13.46 -11.19 -9.11
C GLY A 478 12.64 -11.23 -7.83
N GLU A 479 11.58 -10.43 -7.72
CA GLU A 479 10.61 -10.54 -6.62
C GLU A 479 9.81 -11.86 -6.67
N ASP A 480 9.43 -12.36 -5.49
CA ASP A 480 8.52 -13.50 -5.32
C ASP A 480 7.40 -13.13 -4.33
N PRO A 481 6.13 -12.98 -4.77
CA PRO A 481 5.68 -13.10 -6.16
C PRO A 481 6.24 -12.00 -7.08
N PRO A 482 6.29 -12.25 -8.41
CA PRO A 482 6.77 -11.29 -9.39
C PRO A 482 6.05 -9.95 -9.31
N THR A 483 6.77 -8.88 -9.65
CA THR A 483 6.21 -7.54 -9.70
C THR A 483 5.13 -7.39 -10.78
N ASN A 484 4.11 -6.59 -10.52
CA ASN A 484 3.10 -6.24 -11.51
C ASN A 484 3.58 -5.02 -12.30
N VAL A 485 4.34 -5.28 -13.37
CA VAL A 485 4.92 -4.25 -14.25
C VAL A 485 3.88 -3.35 -14.93
N SER A 486 2.61 -3.77 -15.02
CA SER A 486 1.52 -2.96 -15.59
C SER A 486 0.77 -2.10 -14.58
N ALA A 487 1.06 -2.24 -13.27
CA ALA A 487 0.26 -1.61 -12.23
C ALA A 487 0.26 -0.08 -12.33
N PHE A 488 1.41 0.51 -12.72
CA PHE A 488 1.55 1.94 -12.87
C PHE A 488 0.51 2.52 -13.85
N SER A 489 0.50 2.05 -15.10
CA SER A 489 -0.44 2.51 -16.12
C SER A 489 -1.91 2.17 -15.83
N GLN A 490 -2.16 1.04 -15.14
CA GLN A 490 -3.50 0.68 -14.69
C GLN A 490 -4.04 1.68 -13.67
N ILE A 491 -3.20 2.14 -12.73
CA ILE A 491 -3.61 3.10 -11.71
C ILE A 491 -3.77 4.49 -12.31
N VAL A 492 -2.89 4.93 -13.22
CA VAL A 492 -3.11 6.19 -13.97
C VAL A 492 -4.46 6.16 -14.73
N THR A 493 -4.83 4.99 -15.27
CA THR A 493 -6.14 4.79 -15.91
C THR A 493 -7.31 4.80 -14.92
N PHE A 494 -7.11 4.24 -13.72
CA PHE A 494 -8.09 4.30 -12.64
C PHE A 494 -8.37 5.75 -12.22
N ASP A 495 -7.34 6.57 -12.13
CA ASP A 495 -7.45 8.00 -11.82
C ASP A 495 -8.26 8.77 -12.88
N ALA A 496 -8.15 8.35 -14.14
CA ALA A 496 -8.95 8.86 -15.26
C ALA A 496 -10.37 8.26 -15.35
N SER A 497 -10.81 7.50 -14.33
CA SER A 497 -12.12 6.84 -14.30
C SER A 497 -13.12 7.51 -13.34
N PRO A 498 -14.43 7.27 -13.49
CA PRO A 498 -15.43 7.70 -12.52
C PRO A 498 -15.21 7.16 -11.10
N GLY A 499 -14.49 6.03 -10.95
CA GLY A 499 -14.13 5.47 -9.64
C GLY A 499 -13.23 6.39 -8.81
N ALA A 500 -12.36 7.16 -9.48
CA ALA A 500 -11.51 8.17 -8.86
C ALA A 500 -12.10 9.60 -8.93
N GLY A 501 -13.31 9.74 -9.49
CA GLY A 501 -14.03 11.01 -9.59
C GLY A 501 -13.83 11.78 -10.90
N SER A 502 -13.16 11.19 -11.89
CA SER A 502 -13.04 11.78 -13.23
C SER A 502 -14.33 11.62 -14.05
N VAL A 503 -14.52 12.47 -15.06
CA VAL A 503 -15.72 12.44 -15.91
C VAL A 503 -15.86 11.11 -16.66
N PRO A 504 -17.10 10.68 -16.97
CA PRO A 504 -17.34 9.57 -17.88
C PRO A 504 -16.61 9.79 -19.21
N ASN A 505 -16.18 8.71 -19.86
CA ASN A 505 -15.47 8.70 -21.14
C ASN A 505 -14.02 9.23 -21.16
N CYS A 506 -13.46 9.77 -20.06
CA CYS A 506 -12.08 10.28 -20.08
C CYS A 506 -11.09 9.20 -20.55
N ALA A 507 -10.99 8.08 -19.84
CA ALA A 507 -10.07 7.00 -20.21
C ALA A 507 -10.30 6.43 -21.62
N SER A 508 -11.55 6.30 -22.09
CA SER A 508 -11.83 5.80 -23.44
C SER A 508 -11.45 6.80 -24.54
N ASN A 509 -11.68 8.09 -24.31
CA ASN A 509 -11.33 9.14 -25.26
C ASN A 509 -9.80 9.37 -25.30
N VAL A 510 -9.13 9.33 -24.14
CA VAL A 510 -7.65 9.34 -24.07
C VAL A 510 -7.08 8.16 -24.85
N ARG A 511 -7.62 6.95 -24.66
CA ARG A 511 -7.19 5.76 -25.42
C ARG A 511 -7.31 5.96 -26.93
N ARG A 512 -8.44 6.47 -27.40
CA ARG A 512 -8.66 6.76 -28.83
C ARG A 512 -7.73 7.87 -29.35
N ALA A 513 -7.39 8.86 -28.54
CA ALA A 513 -6.52 9.96 -28.96
C ALA A 513 -5.15 9.45 -29.42
N TRP A 514 -4.64 8.35 -28.82
CA TRP A 514 -3.40 7.71 -29.27
C TRP A 514 -3.51 7.16 -30.69
N ASP A 515 -4.62 6.50 -31.03
CA ASP A 515 -4.85 6.00 -32.39
C ASP A 515 -4.88 7.15 -33.40
N VAL A 516 -5.51 8.28 -33.04
CA VAL A 516 -5.53 9.49 -33.87
C VAL A 516 -4.12 10.05 -34.07
N ILE A 517 -3.31 10.14 -33.01
CA ILE A 517 -1.91 10.61 -33.08
C ILE A 517 -1.08 9.70 -33.98
N PHE A 518 -1.13 8.38 -33.79
CA PHE A 518 -0.33 7.44 -34.58
C PHE A 518 -0.78 7.39 -36.04
N ASN A 519 -2.08 7.42 -36.32
CA ASN A 519 -2.57 7.44 -37.70
C ASN A 519 -2.13 8.72 -38.43
N ALA A 520 -2.26 9.88 -37.78
CA ALA A 520 -1.82 11.15 -38.35
C ALA A 520 -0.29 11.20 -38.58
N SER A 521 0.51 10.51 -37.76
CA SER A 521 1.97 10.51 -37.85
C SER A 521 2.53 9.99 -39.19
N THR A 522 1.76 9.15 -39.89
CA THR A 522 2.18 8.46 -41.14
C THR A 522 2.31 9.39 -42.35
N SER A 523 1.72 10.59 -42.29
CA SER A 523 1.72 11.56 -43.40
C SER A 523 2.27 12.91 -42.97
N SER A 524 2.87 13.66 -43.91
CA SER A 524 3.39 15.01 -43.62
C SER A 524 2.28 16.00 -43.23
N SER A 525 1.13 15.92 -43.89
CA SER A 525 -0.05 16.74 -43.57
C SER A 525 -0.63 16.38 -42.20
N GLY A 526 -0.71 15.10 -41.86
CA GLY A 526 -1.15 14.66 -40.54
C GLY A 526 -0.22 15.13 -39.42
N ARG A 527 1.10 15.07 -39.62
CA ARG A 527 2.07 15.62 -38.66
C ARG A 527 1.97 17.14 -38.50
N ALA A 528 1.73 17.89 -39.57
CA ALA A 528 1.46 19.32 -39.49
C ALA A 528 0.17 19.62 -38.71
N MET A 529 -0.88 18.82 -38.93
CA MET A 529 -2.14 18.92 -38.16
C MET A 529 -1.92 18.63 -36.67
N LEU A 530 -1.09 17.64 -36.32
CA LEU A 530 -0.74 17.36 -34.91
C LEU A 530 -0.06 18.57 -34.25
N GLN A 531 0.93 19.15 -34.91
CA GLN A 531 1.62 20.35 -34.42
C GLN A 531 0.64 21.48 -34.14
N GLU A 532 -0.21 21.83 -35.11
CA GLU A 532 -1.16 22.92 -35.00
C GLU A 532 -2.23 22.66 -33.92
N THR A 533 -2.85 21.47 -33.95
CA THR A 533 -4.00 21.15 -33.09
C THR A 533 -3.59 20.98 -31.63
N LEU A 534 -2.44 20.35 -31.38
CA LEU A 534 -1.88 20.21 -30.03
C LEU A 534 -1.15 21.48 -29.55
N GLY A 535 -0.97 22.47 -30.43
CA GLY A 535 -0.34 23.74 -30.09
C GLY A 535 1.15 23.60 -29.75
N LEU A 536 1.88 22.76 -30.49
CA LEU A 536 3.32 22.54 -30.27
C LEU A 536 4.14 23.69 -30.87
N CYS A 537 5.21 24.09 -30.19
CA CYS A 537 6.12 25.12 -30.69
C CYS A 537 6.94 24.61 -31.89
N ASP A 538 7.43 23.38 -31.79
CA ASP A 538 8.32 22.77 -32.79
C ASP A 538 7.55 21.86 -33.76
N ALA A 539 8.09 21.73 -34.97
CA ALA A 539 7.50 20.89 -36.01
C ALA A 539 7.68 19.40 -35.71
N VAL A 540 6.60 18.63 -35.88
CA VAL A 540 6.64 17.15 -35.82
C VAL A 540 7.13 16.63 -37.18
N SER A 541 8.45 16.58 -37.38
CA SER A 541 9.02 16.33 -38.71
C SER A 541 9.01 14.85 -39.13
N THR A 542 9.07 13.92 -38.17
CA THR A 542 9.22 12.48 -38.40
C THR A 542 8.18 11.64 -37.65
N GLU A 543 8.02 10.37 -38.04
CA GLU A 543 7.21 9.41 -37.27
C GLU A 543 7.79 9.19 -35.87
N ALA A 544 9.12 9.14 -35.74
CA ALA A 544 9.80 9.04 -34.45
C ALA A 544 9.47 10.22 -33.53
N ALA A 545 9.41 11.45 -34.07
CA ALA A 545 8.97 12.62 -33.32
C ALA A 545 7.51 12.53 -32.86
N SER A 546 6.66 11.80 -33.59
CA SER A 546 5.26 11.57 -33.20
C SER A 546 5.14 10.55 -32.05
N ARG A 547 6.07 9.59 -31.95
CA ARG A 547 6.16 8.71 -30.77
C ARG A 547 6.62 9.49 -29.54
N ALA A 548 7.66 10.31 -29.70
CA ALA A 548 8.11 11.21 -28.63
C ALA A 548 6.99 12.16 -28.16
N LEU A 549 6.13 12.64 -29.06
CA LEU A 549 4.93 13.41 -28.72
C LEU A 549 3.93 12.59 -27.89
N ALA A 550 3.68 11.33 -28.24
CA ALA A 550 2.80 10.46 -27.46
C ALA A 550 3.38 10.18 -26.07
N ASP A 551 4.68 9.90 -25.97
CA ASP A 551 5.40 9.72 -24.69
C ASP A 551 5.31 10.98 -23.82
N TRP A 552 5.55 12.15 -24.42
CA TRP A 552 5.42 13.46 -23.76
C TRP A 552 3.99 13.69 -23.25
N ALA A 553 2.98 13.47 -24.09
CA ALA A 553 1.59 13.65 -23.69
C ALA A 553 1.16 12.66 -22.58
N LYS A 554 1.64 11.41 -22.64
CA LYS A 554 1.46 10.44 -21.55
C LYS A 554 2.11 10.91 -20.25
N GLY A 555 3.31 11.47 -20.33
CA GLY A 555 4.03 12.02 -19.17
C GLY A 555 3.20 12.99 -18.34
N ALA A 556 2.39 13.85 -18.98
CA ALA A 556 1.44 14.69 -18.25
C ALA A 556 0.48 13.87 -17.38
N PHE A 557 -0.15 12.82 -17.90
CA PHE A 557 -1.08 11.99 -17.10
C PHE A 557 -0.36 11.28 -15.95
N ASP A 558 0.87 10.80 -16.17
CA ASP A 558 1.67 10.16 -15.13
C ASP A 558 1.97 11.13 -13.97
N TYR A 559 2.45 12.33 -14.28
CA TYR A 559 2.72 13.37 -13.27
C TYR A 559 1.44 13.88 -12.59
N LEU A 560 0.35 14.06 -13.33
CA LEU A 560 -0.93 14.48 -12.77
C LEU A 560 -1.48 13.43 -11.80
N ALA A 561 -1.32 12.12 -12.09
CA ALA A 561 -1.72 11.04 -11.19
C ALA A 561 -0.88 11.02 -9.91
N MET A 562 0.45 11.16 -10.03
CA MET A 562 1.32 11.33 -8.84
C MET A 562 0.91 12.54 -8.00
N GLY A 563 0.54 13.65 -8.66
CA GLY A 563 0.10 14.90 -8.04
C GLY A 563 -1.38 14.97 -7.69
N ASN A 564 -2.11 13.85 -7.67
CA ASN A 564 -3.57 13.82 -7.57
C ASN A 564 -4.13 14.19 -6.16
N TYR A 565 -3.57 15.21 -5.53
CA TYR A 565 -3.88 15.66 -4.18
C TYR A 565 -5.24 16.35 -4.06
N PRO A 566 -5.87 16.32 -2.86
CA PRO A 566 -7.18 16.93 -2.64
C PRO A 566 -7.17 18.47 -2.58
N TYR A 567 -6.00 19.10 -2.71
CA TYR A 567 -5.78 20.54 -2.67
C TYR A 567 -4.70 20.96 -3.68
N PRO A 568 -4.62 22.26 -4.04
CA PRO A 568 -3.57 22.76 -4.91
C PRO A 568 -2.18 22.53 -4.33
N SER A 569 -1.22 22.12 -5.17
CA SER A 569 0.15 21.82 -4.72
C SER A 569 1.17 22.10 -5.81
N SER A 570 2.36 22.54 -5.39
CA SER A 570 3.51 22.76 -6.26
C SER A 570 4.53 21.63 -6.22
N TYR A 571 4.31 20.59 -5.42
CA TYR A 571 5.31 19.53 -5.18
C TYR A 571 5.76 18.84 -6.47
N ILE A 572 4.82 18.33 -7.28
CA ILE A 572 5.11 17.66 -8.56
C ILE A 572 5.68 18.62 -9.61
N MET A 573 5.47 19.93 -9.42
CA MET A 573 6.02 20.98 -10.28
C MET A 573 7.37 21.50 -9.75
N ASN A 574 8.01 20.80 -8.80
CA ASN A 574 9.27 21.21 -8.17
C ASN A 574 9.24 22.64 -7.60
N GLY A 575 8.08 23.08 -7.10
CA GLY A 575 7.90 24.44 -6.57
C GLY A 575 7.72 25.54 -7.63
N MET A 576 7.82 25.24 -8.93
CA MET A 576 7.82 26.23 -10.01
C MET A 576 6.43 26.78 -10.35
N SER A 577 5.41 25.93 -10.24
CA SER A 577 4.02 26.30 -10.45
C SER A 577 3.11 25.44 -9.58
N VAL A 578 1.80 25.68 -9.62
CA VAL A 578 0.82 24.99 -8.76
C VAL A 578 -0.16 24.22 -9.63
N LEU A 579 -0.27 22.91 -9.39
CA LEU A 579 -1.36 22.09 -9.93
C LEU A 579 -2.65 22.35 -9.15
N PRO A 580 -3.82 22.31 -9.80
CA PRO A 580 -5.10 22.42 -9.11
C PRO A 580 -5.35 21.19 -8.21
N ALA A 581 -6.35 21.26 -7.33
CA ALA A 581 -6.84 20.09 -6.61
C ALA A 581 -7.38 19.03 -7.59
N TYR A 582 -7.10 17.75 -7.32
CA TYR A 582 -7.43 16.61 -8.17
C TYR A 582 -7.12 16.85 -9.67
N PRO A 583 -5.84 17.11 -10.01
CA PRO A 583 -5.44 17.54 -11.33
C PRO A 583 -5.76 16.55 -12.45
N VAL A 584 -5.86 15.23 -12.19
CA VAL A 584 -6.36 14.27 -13.20
C VAL A 584 -7.81 14.55 -13.56
N ARG A 585 -8.66 14.90 -12.58
CA ARG A 585 -10.06 15.27 -12.86
C ARG A 585 -10.12 16.51 -13.73
N ALA A 586 -9.29 17.51 -13.43
CA ALA A 586 -9.19 18.72 -14.24
C ALA A 586 -8.73 18.42 -15.68
N ALA A 587 -7.74 17.54 -15.85
CA ALA A 587 -7.25 17.12 -17.16
C ALA A 587 -8.25 16.25 -17.93
N CYS A 588 -9.14 15.55 -17.21
CA CYS A 588 -10.21 14.75 -17.79
C CYS A 588 -11.42 15.56 -18.26
N LEU A 589 -11.69 16.75 -17.72
CA LEU A 589 -12.86 17.56 -18.09
C LEU A 589 -13.02 17.80 -19.61
N PRO A 590 -11.95 18.12 -20.38
CA PRO A 590 -12.07 18.29 -21.83
C PRO A 590 -12.52 17.02 -22.58
N PHE A 591 -12.37 15.85 -21.97
CA PHE A 591 -12.72 14.56 -22.55
C PHE A 591 -14.12 14.06 -22.17
N GLU A 592 -14.92 14.86 -21.45
CA GLU A 592 -16.32 14.52 -21.12
C GLU A 592 -17.20 14.24 -22.37
N PRO A 593 -17.12 15.05 -23.46
CA PRO A 593 -17.98 14.85 -24.62
C PRO A 593 -17.68 13.55 -25.38
N THR A 594 -18.65 13.11 -26.18
CA THR A 594 -18.42 12.08 -27.20
C THR A 594 -17.87 12.74 -28.47
N PHE A 595 -16.80 12.17 -29.03
CA PHE A 595 -16.21 12.64 -30.28
C PHE A 595 -16.59 11.69 -31.42
N PRO A 596 -17.19 12.14 -32.52
CA PRO A 596 -17.50 11.25 -33.64
C PRO A 596 -16.23 10.77 -34.35
N GLU A 597 -16.28 9.61 -35.01
CA GLU A 597 -15.20 9.07 -35.86
C GLU A 597 -15.19 9.76 -37.24
N THR A 598 -14.93 11.07 -37.23
CA THR A 598 -14.75 11.90 -38.43
C THR A 598 -13.49 12.76 -38.26
N PRO A 599 -12.92 13.31 -39.35
CA PRO A 599 -11.76 14.20 -39.26
C PRO A 599 -11.97 15.38 -38.29
N GLU A 600 -13.17 15.96 -38.27
CA GLU A 600 -13.52 17.06 -37.35
C GLU A 600 -13.59 16.58 -35.89
N GLY A 601 -14.11 15.37 -35.68
CA GLY A 601 -14.17 14.73 -34.37
C GLY A 601 -12.79 14.36 -33.84
N ASP A 602 -11.89 13.86 -34.69
CA ASP A 602 -10.49 13.58 -34.36
C ASP A 602 -9.75 14.86 -33.96
N GLN A 603 -9.90 15.95 -34.71
CA GLN A 603 -9.31 17.24 -34.33
C GLN A 603 -9.91 17.80 -33.04
N ALA A 604 -11.20 17.61 -32.79
CA ALA A 604 -11.83 18.01 -31.54
C ALA A 604 -11.28 17.20 -30.35
N LEU A 605 -11.06 15.90 -30.53
CA LEU A 605 -10.42 15.04 -29.54
C LEU A 605 -8.96 15.45 -29.26
N LEU A 606 -8.20 15.82 -30.30
CA LEU A 606 -6.84 16.35 -30.13
C LEU A 606 -6.83 17.72 -29.41
N ARG A 607 -7.83 18.58 -29.63
CA ARG A 607 -7.98 19.81 -28.82
C ARG A 607 -8.31 19.49 -27.36
N ALA A 608 -9.10 18.46 -27.09
CA ALA A 608 -9.32 17.97 -25.73
C ALA A 608 -8.01 17.47 -25.11
N MET A 609 -7.19 16.73 -25.86
CA MET A 609 -5.85 16.30 -25.45
C MET A 609 -4.95 17.51 -25.12
N ARG A 610 -4.89 18.52 -25.98
CA ARG A 610 -4.15 19.77 -25.73
C ARG A 610 -4.55 20.43 -24.40
N ASN A 611 -5.84 20.49 -24.11
CA ASN A 611 -6.35 21.09 -22.89
C ASN A 611 -6.06 20.21 -21.66
N GLY A 612 -6.16 18.89 -21.80
CA GLY A 612 -5.87 17.92 -20.74
C GLY A 612 -4.41 17.96 -20.31
N VAL A 613 -3.47 17.81 -21.26
CA VAL A 613 -2.03 17.89 -20.97
C VAL A 613 -1.60 19.29 -20.52
N GLY A 614 -2.37 20.32 -20.90
CA GLY A 614 -2.17 21.70 -20.49
C GLY A 614 -2.34 21.93 -18.99
N VAL A 615 -3.03 21.05 -18.25
CA VAL A 615 -3.09 21.14 -16.78
C VAL A 615 -1.69 20.98 -16.16
N TYR A 616 -0.84 20.16 -16.78
CA TYR A 616 0.56 20.00 -16.36
C TYR A 616 1.45 21.03 -17.07
N TYR A 617 1.51 20.97 -18.39
CA TYR A 617 2.48 21.73 -19.19
C TYR A 617 2.19 23.24 -19.28
N ASN A 618 0.98 23.69 -18.93
CA ASN A 618 0.58 25.11 -18.92
C ASN A 618 -0.21 25.47 -17.65
N SER A 619 0.27 24.99 -16.51
CA SER A 619 -0.32 25.29 -15.20
C SER A 619 -0.35 26.80 -14.88
N THR A 620 0.60 27.58 -15.42
CA THR A 620 0.65 29.06 -15.32
C THR A 620 -0.34 29.77 -16.24
N LYS A 621 -0.85 29.10 -17.29
CA LYS A 621 -1.78 29.62 -18.30
C LYS A 621 -1.24 30.76 -19.17
N ASP A 622 0.08 30.92 -19.24
CA ASP A 622 0.75 32.01 -19.95
C ASP A 622 1.66 31.56 -21.11
N ILE A 623 1.84 30.25 -21.31
CA ILE A 623 2.64 29.77 -22.46
C ILE A 623 1.81 29.72 -23.75
N PRO A 624 2.33 30.25 -24.88
CA PRO A 624 1.59 30.35 -26.14
C PRO A 624 1.53 29.04 -26.92
N CYS A 625 2.51 28.16 -26.72
CA CYS A 625 2.64 26.83 -27.33
C CYS A 625 3.42 25.90 -26.39
N TYR A 626 3.35 24.59 -26.66
CA TYR A 626 4.02 23.57 -25.86
C TYR A 626 5.36 23.17 -26.48
N SER A 627 6.43 23.30 -25.68
CA SER A 627 7.72 22.70 -25.96
C SER A 627 7.76 21.29 -25.39
N MET A 628 8.27 20.33 -26.17
CA MET A 628 8.50 18.95 -25.68
C MET A 628 9.86 18.79 -25.00
N ASN A 629 10.67 19.85 -24.95
CA ASN A 629 11.95 19.84 -24.26
C ASN A 629 11.75 19.92 -22.73
N GLN A 630 12.79 19.52 -21.99
CA GLN A 630 12.80 19.65 -20.54
C GLN A 630 12.67 21.14 -20.12
N PRO A 631 12.03 21.43 -18.97
CA PRO A 631 11.71 22.79 -18.57
C PRO A 631 12.94 23.60 -18.13
N SER A 632 14.04 22.93 -17.74
CA SER A 632 15.32 23.57 -17.41
C SER A 632 16.49 22.61 -17.64
N ASN A 633 17.71 23.16 -17.63
CA ASN A 633 18.94 22.35 -17.70
C ASN A 633 19.09 21.44 -16.47
N GLU A 634 18.71 21.93 -15.30
CA GLU A 634 18.73 21.16 -14.05
C GLU A 634 17.80 19.95 -14.14
N SER A 635 16.57 20.16 -14.63
CA SER A 635 15.61 19.06 -14.82
C SER A 635 16.11 18.02 -15.84
N GLN A 636 16.81 18.48 -16.88
CA GLN A 636 17.45 17.58 -17.83
C GLN A 636 18.55 16.74 -17.17
N ILE A 637 19.44 17.37 -16.40
CA ILE A 637 20.55 16.71 -15.71
C ILE A 637 20.04 15.71 -14.68
N ASP A 638 19.02 16.08 -13.89
CA ASP A 638 18.40 15.17 -12.93
C ASP A 638 17.78 13.95 -13.64
N GLY A 639 17.14 14.16 -14.81
CA GLY A 639 16.65 13.09 -15.67
C GLY A 639 17.75 12.17 -16.21
N GLU A 640 18.90 12.73 -16.59
CA GLU A 640 20.08 11.98 -17.02
C GLU A 640 20.68 11.13 -15.87
N PHE A 641 20.75 11.69 -14.66
CA PHE A 641 21.20 10.95 -13.47
C PHE A 641 20.24 9.81 -13.10
N TRP A 642 18.94 10.04 -13.18
CA TRP A 642 17.96 8.98 -12.98
C TRP A 642 18.02 7.91 -14.06
N ASP A 643 18.20 8.28 -15.33
CA ASP A 643 18.36 7.32 -16.43
C ASP A 643 19.63 6.46 -16.25
N TYR A 644 20.71 7.05 -15.75
CA TYR A 644 21.90 6.29 -15.37
C TYR A 644 21.64 5.33 -14.21
N LEU A 645 20.92 5.74 -13.15
CA LEU A 645 20.54 4.84 -12.05
C LEU A 645 19.70 3.67 -12.57
N PHE A 646 18.72 3.93 -13.43
CA PHE A 646 17.92 2.88 -14.10
C PHE A 646 18.79 1.90 -14.87
N CYS A 647 19.74 2.41 -15.66
CA CYS A 647 20.61 1.60 -16.50
C CYS A 647 21.69 0.84 -15.71
N SER A 648 22.10 1.34 -14.56
CA SER A 648 23.21 0.78 -13.80
C SER A 648 22.75 -0.14 -12.68
N GLU A 649 21.69 0.19 -11.93
CA GLU A 649 21.34 -0.52 -10.69
C GLU A 649 19.83 -0.67 -10.42
N LEU A 650 19.01 0.33 -10.80
CA LEU A 650 17.59 0.45 -10.47
C LEU A 650 16.70 0.13 -11.67
N TYR A 651 16.91 -1.02 -12.31
CA TYR A 651 16.09 -1.41 -13.46
C TYR A 651 14.65 -1.74 -13.04
N GLN A 652 13.72 -0.81 -13.32
CA GLN A 652 12.30 -0.87 -12.97
C GLN A 652 11.43 -0.91 -14.24
N PRO A 653 11.34 -2.04 -14.95
CA PRO A 653 10.58 -2.12 -16.18
C PRO A 653 9.08 -1.91 -15.94
N GLN A 654 8.44 -1.24 -16.89
CA GLN A 654 7.00 -0.98 -16.86
C GLN A 654 6.37 -1.44 -18.18
N ASP A 655 5.20 -2.05 -18.08
CA ASP A 655 4.38 -2.41 -19.23
C ASP A 655 3.14 -1.52 -19.28
N GLN A 656 2.62 -1.30 -20.49
CA GLN A 656 1.36 -0.61 -20.71
C GLN A 656 0.58 -1.22 -21.90
N GLY A 657 -0.72 -0.97 -21.92
CA GLY A 657 -1.65 -1.34 -22.97
C GLY A 657 -2.28 -2.73 -22.79
N ASN A 658 -2.37 -3.49 -23.89
CA ASN A 658 -3.02 -4.82 -23.94
C ASN A 658 -4.47 -4.86 -23.40
N GLY A 659 -5.19 -3.74 -23.53
CA GLY A 659 -6.57 -3.59 -23.03
C GLY A 659 -6.70 -3.46 -21.51
N LEU A 660 -5.59 -3.36 -20.77
CA LEU A 660 -5.58 -3.25 -19.31
C LEU A 660 -5.61 -1.79 -18.81
N ASP A 661 -5.20 -0.85 -19.66
CA ASP A 661 -5.11 0.58 -19.35
C ASP A 661 -5.48 1.44 -20.58
N MET A 662 -5.46 2.76 -20.42
CA MET A 662 -5.84 3.72 -21.46
C MET A 662 -4.73 4.08 -22.45
N PHE A 663 -3.56 3.43 -22.39
CA PHE A 663 -2.42 3.74 -23.23
C PHE A 663 -2.24 2.72 -24.36
N TRP A 664 -1.36 3.05 -25.31
CA TRP A 664 -0.97 2.13 -26.37
C TRP A 664 -0.04 1.04 -25.83
N THR A 665 0.05 -0.07 -26.55
CA THR A 665 0.83 -1.23 -26.08
C THR A 665 2.32 -0.98 -26.21
N VAL A 666 3.01 -1.04 -25.07
CA VAL A 666 4.48 -1.09 -24.97
C VAL A 666 4.80 -2.11 -23.90
N LEU A 667 5.52 -3.15 -24.29
CA LEU A 667 6.03 -4.17 -23.37
C LEU A 667 7.53 -3.98 -23.25
N HIS A 668 8.03 -4.04 -22.03
CA HIS A 668 9.46 -3.95 -21.76
C HIS A 668 10.23 -5.04 -22.50
N ASN A 669 11.41 -4.68 -22.99
CA ASN A 669 12.32 -5.61 -23.63
C ASN A 669 13.71 -5.42 -23.02
N VAL A 670 14.03 -6.29 -22.06
CA VAL A 670 15.29 -6.24 -21.30
C VAL A 670 16.51 -6.23 -22.23
N THR A 671 16.48 -6.92 -23.37
CA THR A 671 17.58 -6.92 -24.33
C THR A 671 17.73 -5.56 -25.00
N ALA A 672 16.63 -4.96 -25.47
CA ALA A 672 16.66 -3.64 -26.08
C ALA A 672 17.07 -2.55 -25.07
N ASP A 673 16.59 -2.65 -23.83
CA ASP A 673 16.98 -1.75 -22.75
C ASP A 673 18.48 -1.87 -22.42
N ALA A 674 19.01 -3.10 -22.37
CA ALA A 674 20.43 -3.34 -22.15
C ALA A 674 21.30 -2.76 -23.28
N GLU A 675 20.88 -2.90 -24.54
CA GLU A 675 21.55 -2.28 -25.68
C GLU A 675 21.51 -0.75 -25.63
N ARG A 676 20.38 -0.16 -25.19
CA ARG A 676 20.27 1.29 -24.96
C ARG A 676 21.23 1.73 -23.86
N CYS A 677 21.23 1.07 -22.71
CA CYS A 677 22.09 1.41 -21.57
C CYS A 677 23.58 1.32 -21.93
N MET A 678 23.99 0.30 -22.69
CA MET A 678 25.35 0.18 -23.19
C MET A 678 25.70 1.32 -24.15
N ARG A 679 24.79 1.69 -25.06
CA ARG A 679 25.03 2.75 -26.05
C ARG A 679 25.08 4.15 -25.43
N VAL A 680 24.17 4.45 -24.49
CA VAL A 680 24.04 5.80 -23.89
C VAL A 680 25.07 6.02 -22.79
N TRP A 681 25.22 5.05 -21.88
CA TRP A 681 26.01 5.21 -20.67
C TRP A 681 27.26 4.34 -20.62
N ASN A 682 27.48 3.46 -21.61
CA ASN A 682 28.55 2.46 -21.59
C ASN A 682 28.53 1.58 -20.33
N VAL A 683 27.32 1.27 -19.84
CA VAL A 683 27.10 0.39 -18.68
C VAL A 683 26.40 -0.89 -19.10
N THR A 684 26.74 -1.98 -18.41
CA THR A 684 26.01 -3.24 -18.54
C THR A 684 24.78 -3.19 -17.62
N LEU A 685 23.59 -3.36 -18.19
CA LEU A 685 22.35 -3.43 -17.42
C LEU A 685 22.41 -4.62 -16.45
N ARG A 686 21.99 -4.40 -15.19
CA ARG A 686 21.97 -5.43 -14.13
C ARG A 686 20.53 -5.62 -13.61
N PRO A 687 19.66 -6.37 -14.32
CA PRO A 687 18.22 -6.39 -14.05
C PRO A 687 17.81 -6.89 -12.66
N TYR A 688 18.67 -7.67 -12.01
CA TYR A 688 18.42 -8.28 -10.70
C TYR A 688 19.27 -7.66 -9.58
N TRP A 689 19.96 -6.54 -9.84
CA TRP A 689 20.90 -5.99 -8.87
C TRP A 689 20.21 -5.48 -7.61
N ALA A 690 19.16 -4.67 -7.75
CA ALA A 690 18.39 -4.18 -6.60
C ALA A 690 17.85 -5.32 -5.72
N THR A 691 17.31 -6.40 -6.30
CA THR A 691 16.84 -7.58 -5.53
C THR A 691 17.98 -8.39 -4.94
N THR A 692 19.15 -8.42 -5.57
CA THR A 692 20.36 -9.05 -5.01
C THR A 692 20.89 -8.28 -3.80
N VAL A 693 20.97 -6.96 -3.90
CA VAL A 693 21.53 -6.09 -2.87
C VAL A 693 20.56 -5.95 -1.72
N TYR A 694 19.30 -5.65 -1.98
CA TYR A 694 18.32 -5.32 -0.94
C TYR A 694 17.47 -6.51 -0.51
N GLY A 695 17.49 -7.62 -1.26
CA GLY A 695 16.90 -8.91 -0.87
C GLY A 695 15.37 -9.00 -1.02
N GLY A 696 14.73 -8.01 -1.65
CA GLY A 696 13.31 -7.98 -1.97
C GLY A 696 12.37 -8.25 -0.79
N ARG A 697 11.20 -8.85 -1.05
CA ARG A 697 10.24 -9.24 0.01
C ARG A 697 10.88 -10.08 1.12
N LYS A 698 11.85 -10.96 0.80
CA LYS A 698 12.47 -11.85 1.78
C LYS A 698 13.26 -11.08 2.84
N ALA A 699 14.04 -10.08 2.43
CA ALA A 699 14.75 -9.21 3.37
C ALA A 699 13.77 -8.35 4.17
N LEU A 700 12.70 -7.84 3.54
CA LEU A 700 11.67 -7.07 4.24
C LEU A 700 10.97 -7.91 5.33
N HIS A 701 10.64 -9.17 5.05
CA HIS A 701 10.10 -10.09 6.06
C HIS A 701 11.05 -10.31 7.26
N ALA A 702 12.36 -10.31 7.02
CA ALA A 702 13.38 -10.44 8.05
C ALA A 702 13.72 -9.11 8.77
N SER A 703 13.18 -8.00 8.28
CA SER A 703 13.47 -6.66 8.79
C SER A 703 12.48 -6.22 9.86
N SER A 704 12.71 -5.04 10.42
CA SER A 704 11.89 -4.47 11.49
C SER A 704 11.83 -2.95 11.40
N ASN A 705 10.76 -2.37 11.94
CA ASN A 705 10.59 -0.94 12.16
C ASN A 705 10.53 -0.15 10.84
N ILE A 706 9.69 -0.62 9.93
CA ILE A 706 9.43 0.03 8.64
C ILE A 706 7.91 0.19 8.51
N VAL A 707 7.47 1.40 8.25
CA VAL A 707 6.10 1.67 7.78
C VAL A 707 6.18 1.97 6.29
N PHE A 708 5.40 1.25 5.49
CA PHE A 708 5.19 1.57 4.07
C PHE A 708 3.81 2.18 3.91
N SER A 709 3.72 3.49 3.68
CA SER A 709 2.46 4.18 3.39
C SER A 709 2.25 4.26 1.87
N ASN A 710 1.05 3.97 1.37
CA ASN A 710 0.76 4.02 -0.07
C ASN A 710 -0.64 4.59 -0.35
N GLY A 711 -0.71 5.57 -1.24
CA GLY A 711 -1.95 6.17 -1.71
C GLY A 711 -2.57 5.35 -2.85
N ASN A 712 -3.90 5.24 -2.90
CA ASN A 712 -4.56 4.47 -3.97
C ASN A 712 -4.72 5.24 -5.29
N PHE A 713 -4.44 6.54 -5.32
CA PHE A 713 -4.29 7.33 -6.55
C PHE A 713 -2.84 7.39 -7.02
N ASP A 714 -1.88 6.97 -6.18
CA ASP A 714 -0.48 6.94 -6.56
C ASP A 714 -0.19 5.76 -7.50
N PRO A 715 0.25 5.98 -8.74
CA PRO A 715 0.56 4.89 -9.65
C PRO A 715 1.75 4.03 -9.19
N TRP A 716 2.64 4.56 -8.35
CA TRP A 716 3.74 3.78 -7.76
C TRP A 716 3.29 2.79 -6.70
N SER A 717 2.10 2.97 -6.10
CA SER A 717 1.57 2.09 -5.06
C SER A 717 1.44 0.63 -5.50
N GLY A 718 1.16 0.40 -6.79
CA GLY A 718 1.05 -0.93 -7.38
C GLY A 718 2.35 -1.76 -7.32
N MET A 719 3.48 -1.10 -7.09
CA MET A 719 4.81 -1.70 -6.95
C MET A 719 5.38 -1.51 -5.52
N GLY A 720 4.55 -1.06 -4.58
CA GLY A 720 4.89 -0.89 -3.17
C GLY A 720 4.47 -2.08 -2.29
N VAL A 721 4.66 -1.93 -0.98
CA VAL A 721 4.20 -2.88 0.04
C VAL A 721 2.79 -2.48 0.51
N LEU A 722 1.79 -3.27 0.12
CA LEU A 722 0.37 -2.98 0.37
C LEU A 722 -0.25 -3.80 1.51
N GLN A 723 0.54 -4.69 2.12
CA GLN A 723 0.11 -5.53 3.24
C GLN A 723 1.24 -5.68 4.25
N ASP A 724 0.89 -5.88 5.51
CA ASP A 724 1.86 -6.17 6.56
C ASP A 724 2.67 -7.41 6.21
N LEU A 725 3.99 -7.28 6.22
CA LEU A 725 4.92 -8.39 5.97
C LEU A 725 5.30 -9.08 7.28
N ASN A 726 5.34 -8.33 8.38
CA ASN A 726 5.50 -8.85 9.74
C ASN A 726 4.99 -7.81 10.77
N PRO A 727 4.93 -8.12 12.08
CA PRO A 727 4.41 -7.18 13.09
C PRO A 727 5.16 -5.85 13.27
N SER A 728 6.30 -5.66 12.61
CA SER A 728 7.09 -4.41 12.63
C SER A 728 7.43 -3.86 11.24
N VAL A 729 7.00 -4.54 10.16
CA VAL A 729 7.09 -4.08 8.78
C VAL A 729 5.67 -4.06 8.24
N VAL A 730 5.05 -2.90 8.36
CA VAL A 730 3.59 -2.72 8.23
C VAL A 730 3.25 -1.86 7.02
N ALA A 731 2.10 -2.11 6.42
CA ALA A 731 1.56 -1.31 5.33
C ALA A 731 0.45 -0.39 5.86
N VAL A 732 0.51 0.89 5.49
CA VAL A 732 -0.47 1.91 5.88
C VAL A 732 -1.15 2.44 4.63
N PRO A 733 -2.42 2.09 4.36
CA PRO A 733 -3.14 2.62 3.22
C PRO A 733 -3.50 4.10 3.44
N VAL A 734 -3.21 4.95 2.46
CA VAL A 734 -3.57 6.37 2.43
C VAL A 734 -4.72 6.54 1.42
N VAL A 735 -5.92 6.12 1.80
CA VAL A 735 -7.08 6.12 0.89
C VAL A 735 -7.45 7.56 0.49
N GLY A 736 -7.65 7.78 -0.80
CA GLY A 736 -7.80 9.11 -1.41
C GLY A 736 -6.48 9.87 -1.58
N GLY A 737 -5.35 9.28 -1.18
CA GLY A 737 -4.03 9.85 -1.34
C GLY A 737 -3.39 9.52 -2.68
N ALA A 738 -2.72 10.51 -3.24
CA ALA A 738 -1.78 10.35 -4.34
C ALA A 738 -0.36 10.11 -3.78
N HIS A 739 0.68 10.53 -4.50
CA HIS A 739 2.07 10.19 -4.17
C HIS A 739 2.47 10.75 -2.78
N HIS A 740 2.67 9.86 -1.80
CA HIS A 740 3.07 10.10 -0.41
C HIS A 740 2.42 11.33 0.28
N LEU A 741 1.09 11.48 0.11
CA LEU A 741 0.29 12.56 0.70
C LEU A 741 0.38 12.61 2.25
N ASP A 742 0.62 11.48 2.90
CA ASP A 742 0.85 11.35 4.33
C ASP A 742 2.05 12.19 4.82
N LEU A 743 3.08 12.35 4.00
CA LEU A 743 4.28 13.13 4.33
C LEU A 743 4.05 14.66 4.26
N MET A 744 3.04 15.09 3.50
CA MET A 744 2.75 16.51 3.26
C MET A 744 2.27 17.24 4.52
N PHE A 745 2.29 18.57 4.47
CA PHE A 745 1.67 19.40 5.51
C PHE A 745 0.17 19.10 5.66
N SER A 746 -0.31 19.27 6.89
CA SER A 746 -1.73 19.14 7.18
C SER A 746 -2.51 20.23 6.46
N HIS A 747 -3.60 19.84 5.82
CA HIS A 747 -4.52 20.72 5.10
C HIS A 747 -5.94 20.52 5.59
N GLU A 748 -6.77 21.56 5.54
CA GLU A 748 -8.20 21.48 5.89
C GLU A 748 -9.01 20.52 4.99
N LEU A 749 -8.43 20.08 3.87
CA LEU A 749 -9.04 19.17 2.89
C LEU A 749 -8.46 17.76 3.00
N ASP A 750 -7.60 17.49 3.98
CA ASP A 750 -7.16 16.13 4.27
C ASP A 750 -8.36 15.27 4.63
N THR A 751 -8.44 14.09 4.03
CA THR A 751 -9.50 13.14 4.30
C THR A 751 -9.29 12.49 5.68
N PRO A 752 -10.36 11.97 6.33
CA PRO A 752 -10.23 11.21 7.57
C PRO A 752 -9.21 10.05 7.46
N GLU A 753 -9.08 9.46 6.28
CA GLU A 753 -8.15 8.37 5.99
C GLU A 753 -6.69 8.83 5.97
N VAL A 754 -6.38 10.01 5.42
CA VAL A 754 -5.03 10.62 5.48
C VAL A 754 -4.67 10.94 6.94
N LEU A 755 -5.59 11.54 7.69
CA LEU A 755 -5.37 11.85 9.10
C LEU A 755 -5.16 10.58 9.93
N HIS A 756 -5.87 9.50 9.60
CA HIS A 756 -5.69 8.20 10.23
C HIS A 756 -4.31 7.60 9.93
N ALA A 757 -3.86 7.64 8.68
CA ALA A 757 -2.53 7.17 8.28
C ALA A 757 -1.42 7.87 9.10
N ARG A 758 -1.44 9.21 9.15
CA ARG A 758 -0.50 10.00 9.94
C ARG A 758 -0.53 9.66 11.43
N ALA A 759 -1.72 9.41 11.99
CA ALA A 759 -1.85 8.98 13.38
C ALA A 759 -1.23 7.60 13.65
N VAL A 760 -1.35 6.67 12.71
CA VAL A 760 -0.70 5.35 12.77
C VAL A 760 0.82 5.49 12.68
N GLU A 761 1.34 6.26 11.72
CA GLU A 761 2.77 6.54 11.57
C GLU A 761 3.36 7.12 12.86
N LYS A 762 2.74 8.15 13.43
CA LYS A 762 3.14 8.74 14.72
C LYS A 762 3.21 7.71 15.84
N LYS A 763 2.26 6.78 15.91
CA LYS A 763 2.28 5.71 16.92
C LYS A 763 3.51 4.81 16.76
N HIS A 764 3.91 4.49 15.53
CA HIS A 764 5.12 3.72 15.25
C HIS A 764 6.39 4.52 15.60
N ILE A 765 6.45 5.80 15.25
CA ILE A 765 7.55 6.70 15.61
C ILE A 765 7.74 6.74 17.14
N TRP A 766 6.68 6.98 17.91
CA TRP A 766 6.71 6.93 19.38
C TRP A 766 7.20 5.59 19.92
N LYS A 767 6.77 4.48 19.31
CA LYS A 767 7.20 3.12 19.70
C LYS A 767 8.71 2.97 19.51
N TRP A 768 9.24 3.33 18.35
CA TRP A 768 10.66 3.15 18.02
C TRP A 768 11.57 4.04 18.86
N ILE A 769 11.22 5.30 19.08
CA ILE A 769 11.97 6.21 19.95
C ILE A 769 12.07 5.63 21.37
N ARG A 770 10.96 5.13 21.93
CA ARG A 770 10.97 4.52 23.27
C ARG A 770 11.75 3.21 23.32
N GLN A 771 11.82 2.45 22.23
CA GLN A 771 12.62 1.24 22.15
C GLN A 771 14.11 1.57 22.12
N ALA A 772 14.52 2.53 21.30
CA ALA A 772 15.91 2.99 21.21
C ALA A 772 16.41 3.58 22.53
N GLN A 773 15.58 4.32 23.26
CA GLN A 773 15.92 4.86 24.58
C GLN A 773 16.09 3.80 25.69
N ARG A 774 15.64 2.56 25.46
CA ARG A 774 15.75 1.44 26.42
C ARG A 774 16.85 0.44 26.07
N ALA A 775 17.34 0.47 24.83
CA ALA A 775 18.47 -0.31 24.38
C ALA A 775 19.77 0.30 24.92
#